data_AF-A0A8H7X6T4-F1
#
_entry.id   AF-A0A8H7X6T4-F1
#
_cell.length_a   1.000
_cell.length_b   1.000
_cell.length_c   1.000
_cell.angle_alpha   90.00
_cell.angle_beta   90.00
_cell.angle_gamma   90.00
#
_symmetry.space_group_name_H-M   'P 1'
#
loop_
_entity.id
_entity.type
_entity.pdbx_description
1 polymer ?
#
loop_
_entity_poly.entity_id
_entity_poly.type
_entity_poly.pdbx_seq_one_letter_code
_entity_poly.pdbx_strand_id
1 'polypeptide(L)'
;MHAQHLSLLAAALFGSKALAGIKSWASPEYKYIFQYELPIPPPLLPLASYTNPTTGKKINYFEIEILDFEKQIYPGLQTTSLTGYNGMAPGPTINVVRGEESVVRFINKSKRDSSIHLHGSYSRTPFDGWAEDVTSNGQYKDYYYPNAQPERTLWYHDHAIGETAVNAYFGQAGFYILRDPANDKDLKLPSGNYDIPLMLATKQFLSTGKLLSPENERDSLFGDVNTVNGQPWPYMNVENRKYKFRLLDASISRSYNLYLVADSAPKTRIPFTVVGADAGYLDHPVETTSLVISMAERWEIIIDFDKYKGQNMTLMNERDFQTNDDYPATDRVLRFVVGKDTTSSEGNGNIPEHLADLAIPASRTTIDQTFEFGRKNGQWLINGVGFEDAKNRVIAFPGQGKTQRWRLVNKSGGWSHPIHIHLIDMQVVSRTGSGRNGVTPYEAAALKDVVYLGTNEQVDVIANFAPWSGLYMFHCHNLVHEDHDMMAAFNVTQVDLSSFGYPETVSFNDPMAPVFRAKPYSGTSLDQVQNVMLPGMQNLDAYPDAKAMEKALDDYYKNPPTTSKTTTTTTSTTTPSTLVTSTVSTTVTTAKATTTKSEDKPKTTTTAKATTTKKNNNAGTDPFKIDPLPSFDWRATAPLKIRPFKPKYHLTMAVNTSNFSELIEMDRNYLDRITLRKQIMQEHNDITIQAKPEVKPAIDELYTWLVNEYLPVRYPSMFSITPVGLLNHTTSIHLPLQPSSDPTKTFGILGENLDEDILILLPSDDGDGYTLKGYVTCFPAGFNTKEKLGMKLRDIHSPVPGYKQKLELSMDRFFDRLEVGKVWSINTEEKLFAASGLHFYEGQETVDEEVDINTTFLRCERQLLHRLPNTKALVFNFKTYLYPLGEIKEEGLGEDLALAIDGLKEGSTPAMHFYKRGVVWGEAVKAYLRS
;
A
#
# COMPACT_ATOMS: atom_id res chain seq x y z
N MET A 1 40.41 -47.96 -26.86
CA MET A 1 40.81 -47.35 -28.16
C MET A 1 39.78 -47.76 -29.20
N HIS A 2 39.25 -46.76 -29.93
CA HIS A 2 38.47 -46.86 -31.18
C HIS A 2 37.06 -47.48 -31.10
N ALA A 3 36.06 -46.64 -30.77
CA ALA A 3 34.74 -46.56 -31.43
C ALA A 3 33.78 -45.60 -30.65
N GLN A 4 34.11 -44.32 -30.56
CA GLN A 4 33.18 -43.28 -30.06
C GLN A 4 33.47 -41.96 -30.77
N HIS A 5 33.09 -41.84 -32.04
CA HIS A 5 32.95 -40.56 -32.74
C HIS A 5 32.15 -40.83 -34.02
N LEU A 6 30.81 -40.84 -33.94
CA LEU A 6 29.92 -40.54 -35.09
C LEU A 6 28.45 -40.49 -34.62
N SER A 7 28.06 -39.38 -33.99
CA SER A 7 26.65 -38.92 -33.94
C SER A 7 26.50 -37.42 -33.66
N LEU A 8 27.61 -36.66 -33.62
CA LEU A 8 27.67 -35.21 -33.51
C LEU A 8 27.68 -34.56 -34.90
N LEU A 9 26.59 -34.65 -35.67
CA LEU A 9 26.39 -33.82 -36.89
C LEU A 9 24.96 -33.97 -37.45
N ALA A 10 23.97 -33.49 -36.70
CA ALA A 10 22.62 -33.24 -37.24
C ALA A 10 21.92 -32.03 -36.58
N ALA A 11 22.67 -31.12 -35.94
CA ALA A 11 22.11 -29.96 -35.25
C ALA A 11 22.81 -28.63 -35.62
N ALA A 12 23.34 -28.53 -36.84
CA ALA A 12 23.95 -27.29 -37.34
C ALA A 12 23.59 -27.10 -38.81
N LEU A 13 22.36 -26.66 -39.08
CA LEU A 13 21.93 -25.98 -40.32
C LEU A 13 20.46 -25.55 -40.20
N PHE A 14 20.19 -24.60 -39.30
CA PHE A 14 19.09 -23.66 -39.51
C PHE A 14 19.72 -22.30 -39.77
N GLY A 15 20.04 -22.06 -41.05
CA GLY A 15 20.34 -20.73 -41.53
C GLY A 15 19.17 -19.80 -41.20
N SER A 16 19.53 -18.57 -40.85
CA SER A 16 18.69 -17.40 -40.61
C SER A 16 17.67 -17.16 -41.73
N LYS A 17 16.57 -17.91 -41.72
CA LYS A 17 15.29 -17.42 -42.24
C LYS A 17 14.53 -16.88 -41.04
N ALA A 18 14.32 -15.57 -41.02
CA ALA A 18 13.35 -14.96 -40.13
C ALA A 18 12.00 -15.65 -40.38
N LEU A 19 11.58 -16.50 -39.43
CA LEU A 19 10.20 -16.94 -39.33
C LEU A 19 9.40 -15.68 -38.97
N ALA A 20 8.36 -15.37 -39.74
CA ALA A 20 7.52 -14.22 -39.46
C ALA A 20 7.02 -14.29 -38.01
N GLY A 21 7.19 -13.21 -37.24
CA GLY A 21 6.81 -13.15 -35.82
C GLY A 21 7.95 -13.43 -34.82
N ILE A 22 9.04 -14.10 -35.21
CA ILE A 22 10.18 -14.38 -34.32
C ILE A 22 11.26 -13.31 -34.47
N LYS A 23 11.56 -12.59 -33.39
CA LYS A 23 12.65 -11.61 -33.32
C LYS A 23 14.01 -12.30 -33.38
N SER A 24 15.06 -11.59 -33.82
CA SER A 24 16.43 -12.08 -33.67
C SER A 24 16.84 -12.09 -32.20
N TRP A 25 17.85 -12.89 -31.85
CA TRP A 25 18.50 -12.82 -30.53
C TRP A 25 18.80 -11.38 -30.12
N ALA A 26 18.40 -11.00 -28.91
CA ALA A 26 18.73 -9.73 -28.28
C ALA A 26 20.02 -9.86 -27.44
N SER A 27 20.21 -11.03 -26.85
CA SER A 27 21.45 -11.51 -26.23
C SER A 27 22.42 -12.06 -27.29
N PRO A 28 23.70 -12.31 -26.94
CA PRO A 28 24.55 -13.19 -27.73
C PRO A 28 23.88 -14.56 -27.94
N GLU A 29 24.09 -15.18 -29.10
CA GLU A 29 23.57 -16.53 -29.36
C GLU A 29 24.10 -17.51 -28.31
N TYR A 30 23.19 -18.19 -27.60
CA TYR A 30 23.55 -19.24 -26.66
C TYR A 30 23.73 -20.59 -27.37
N LYS A 31 24.98 -21.04 -27.51
CA LYS A 31 25.33 -22.25 -28.28
C LYS A 31 25.23 -23.58 -27.49
N TYR A 32 24.88 -23.51 -26.21
CA TYR A 32 24.96 -24.63 -25.26
C TYR A 32 23.58 -25.11 -24.78
N ILE A 33 22.54 -24.91 -25.59
CA ILE A 33 21.17 -25.34 -25.27
C ILE A 33 21.18 -26.84 -24.95
N PHE A 34 20.70 -27.20 -23.75
CA PHE A 34 20.65 -28.57 -23.21
C PHE A 34 22.02 -29.26 -23.07
N GLN A 35 23.09 -28.50 -22.82
CA GLN A 35 24.43 -29.05 -22.58
C GLN A 35 24.90 -28.95 -21.11
N TYR A 36 24.19 -28.18 -20.28
CA TYR A 36 24.47 -28.06 -18.84
C TYR A 36 23.34 -28.68 -18.02
N GLU A 37 23.72 -29.38 -16.94
CA GLU A 37 22.77 -30.00 -16.03
C GLU A 37 22.01 -28.96 -15.22
N LEU A 38 20.75 -29.26 -14.90
CA LEU A 38 19.89 -28.47 -14.04
C LEU A 38 20.51 -28.34 -12.64
N PRO A 39 20.86 -27.14 -12.17
CA PRO A 39 21.26 -26.95 -10.79
C PRO A 39 20.05 -27.07 -9.87
N ILE A 40 20.23 -27.68 -8.69
CA ILE A 40 19.24 -27.72 -7.62
C ILE A 40 19.70 -26.79 -6.49
N PRO A 41 18.93 -25.75 -6.11
CA PRO A 41 19.31 -24.90 -5.00
C PRO A 41 19.45 -25.71 -3.70
N PRO A 42 20.55 -25.57 -2.96
CA PRO A 42 20.80 -26.37 -1.77
C PRO A 42 19.80 -26.03 -0.64
N PRO A 43 19.48 -26.97 0.26
CA PRO A 43 18.65 -26.67 1.42
C PRO A 43 19.39 -25.74 2.40
N LEU A 44 18.67 -24.78 3.00
CA LEU A 44 19.15 -24.02 4.15
C LEU A 44 18.71 -24.72 5.44
N LEU A 45 19.66 -24.97 6.34
CA LEU A 45 19.41 -25.57 7.65
C LEU A 45 19.31 -24.48 8.73
N PRO A 46 18.49 -24.68 9.78
CA PRO A 46 18.41 -23.72 10.87
C PRO A 46 19.72 -23.69 11.67
N LEU A 47 20.15 -22.50 12.08
CA LEU A 47 21.34 -22.30 12.90
C LEU A 47 21.06 -22.45 14.40
N ALA A 48 19.81 -22.23 14.81
CA ALA A 48 19.34 -22.41 16.18
C ALA A 48 17.85 -22.75 16.18
N SER A 49 17.37 -23.34 17.27
CA SER A 49 15.95 -23.55 17.51
C SER A 49 15.62 -23.35 18.98
N TYR A 50 14.40 -22.94 19.26
CA TYR A 50 13.83 -22.88 20.60
C TYR A 50 12.51 -23.63 20.61
N THR A 51 12.21 -24.33 21.71
CA THR A 51 10.92 -24.97 21.95
C THR A 51 10.38 -24.43 23.25
N ASN A 52 9.21 -23.79 23.20
CA ASN A 52 8.56 -23.28 24.40
C ASN A 52 8.25 -24.46 25.34
N PRO A 53 8.76 -24.47 26.58
CA PRO A 53 8.56 -25.59 27.50
C PRO A 53 7.11 -25.71 27.99
N THR A 54 6.30 -24.66 27.83
CA THR A 54 4.89 -24.62 28.25
C THR A 54 3.96 -25.06 27.12
N THR A 55 4.16 -24.54 25.91
CA THR A 55 3.25 -24.81 24.77
C THR A 55 3.74 -25.92 23.85
N GLY A 56 5.02 -26.28 23.91
CA GLY A 56 5.66 -27.20 22.97
C GLY A 56 5.88 -26.62 21.57
N LYS A 57 5.47 -25.37 21.31
CA LYS A 57 5.68 -24.71 20.02
C LYS A 57 7.18 -24.54 19.74
N LYS A 58 7.61 -24.97 18.57
CA LYS A 58 9.00 -24.85 18.10
C LYS A 58 9.14 -23.66 17.15
N ILE A 59 10.25 -22.93 17.29
CA ILE A 59 10.64 -21.83 16.40
C ILE A 59 12.09 -22.07 15.94
N ASN A 60 12.31 -21.99 14.63
CA ASN A 60 13.60 -22.20 13.99
C ASN A 60 14.21 -20.86 13.56
N TYR A 61 15.52 -20.70 13.72
CA TYR A 61 16.25 -19.51 13.28
C TYR A 61 17.11 -19.82 12.06
N PHE A 62 17.00 -18.99 11.04
CA PHE A 62 17.82 -19.00 9.83
C PHE A 62 18.49 -17.64 9.64
N GLU A 63 19.62 -17.63 8.93
CA GLU A 63 20.33 -16.42 8.56
C GLU A 63 20.65 -16.47 7.06
N ILE A 64 20.39 -15.36 6.37
CA ILE A 64 20.65 -15.17 4.95
C ILE A 64 21.38 -13.83 4.77
N GLU A 65 22.51 -13.87 4.07
CA GLU A 65 23.23 -12.66 3.67
C GLU A 65 22.91 -12.31 2.21
N ILE A 66 22.55 -11.06 1.94
CA ILE A 66 22.35 -10.55 0.58
C ILE A 66 23.71 -10.07 0.08
N LEU A 67 24.26 -10.78 -0.91
CA LEU A 67 25.65 -10.61 -1.37
C LEU A 67 25.72 -10.40 -2.87
N ASP A 68 26.60 -9.50 -3.29
CA ASP A 68 27.05 -9.40 -4.68
C ASP A 68 28.01 -10.56 -5.00
N PHE A 69 27.88 -11.19 -6.16
CA PHE A 69 28.74 -12.27 -6.62
C PHE A 69 28.83 -12.31 -8.16
N GLU A 70 29.77 -13.10 -8.68
CA GLU A 70 29.99 -13.27 -10.13
C GLU A 70 29.76 -14.72 -10.52
N LYS A 71 29.08 -14.97 -11.65
CA LYS A 71 28.85 -16.31 -12.18
C LYS A 71 29.11 -16.36 -13.68
N GLN A 72 29.82 -17.37 -14.17
CA GLN A 72 29.96 -17.60 -15.60
C GLN A 72 28.67 -18.20 -16.18
N ILE A 73 27.84 -17.40 -16.85
CA ILE A 73 26.60 -17.87 -17.49
C ILE A 73 26.81 -18.22 -18.97
N TYR A 74 27.50 -17.35 -19.72
CA TYR A 74 27.86 -17.57 -21.12
C TYR A 74 29.31 -18.04 -21.22
N PRO A 75 29.60 -19.30 -21.58
CA PRO A 75 30.97 -19.76 -21.77
C PRO A 75 31.70 -18.92 -22.83
N GLY A 76 32.91 -18.46 -22.49
CA GLY A 76 33.74 -17.64 -23.39
C GLY A 76 33.43 -16.13 -23.39
N LEU A 77 32.43 -15.67 -22.64
CA LEU A 77 32.19 -14.25 -22.36
C LEU A 77 32.64 -13.89 -20.94
N GLN A 78 32.41 -12.65 -20.48
CA GLN A 78 32.71 -12.26 -19.11
C GLN A 78 31.77 -12.95 -18.11
N THR A 79 32.18 -13.03 -16.84
CA THR A 79 31.28 -13.42 -15.76
C THR A 79 30.15 -12.40 -15.61
N THR A 80 28.97 -12.87 -15.24
CA THR A 80 27.79 -12.04 -14.98
C THR A 80 27.78 -11.62 -13.50
N SER A 81 27.68 -10.32 -13.22
CA SER A 81 27.48 -9.79 -11.88
C SER A 81 26.03 -10.03 -11.45
N LEU A 82 25.83 -10.56 -10.25
CA LEU A 82 24.54 -10.91 -9.66
C LEU A 82 24.53 -10.48 -8.19
N THR A 83 23.33 -10.37 -7.62
CA THR A 83 23.11 -10.13 -6.19
C THR A 83 22.07 -11.14 -5.73
N GLY A 84 22.39 -11.92 -4.69
CA GLY A 84 21.54 -13.02 -4.29
C GLY A 84 21.72 -13.44 -2.84
N TYR A 85 20.77 -14.25 -2.38
CA TYR A 85 20.73 -14.78 -1.02
C TYR A 85 21.83 -15.82 -0.82
N ASN A 86 22.71 -15.58 0.15
CA ASN A 86 23.95 -16.32 0.39
C ASN A 86 24.89 -16.38 -0.83
N GLY A 87 24.91 -15.32 -1.65
CA GLY A 87 25.78 -15.22 -2.82
C GLY A 87 25.47 -16.25 -3.91
N MET A 88 24.21 -16.66 -4.02
CA MET A 88 23.71 -17.57 -5.05
C MET A 88 22.36 -17.12 -5.60
N ALA A 89 22.06 -17.55 -6.83
CA ALA A 89 20.80 -17.31 -7.51
C ALA A 89 20.40 -18.58 -8.29
N PRO A 90 19.26 -19.23 -7.97
CA PRO A 90 18.33 -18.91 -6.88
C PRO A 90 18.98 -18.97 -5.50
N GLY A 91 18.36 -18.31 -4.52
CA GLY A 91 18.69 -18.47 -3.11
C GLY A 91 18.49 -19.91 -2.62
N PRO A 92 19.06 -20.26 -1.45
CA PRO A 92 18.92 -21.60 -0.90
C PRO A 92 17.46 -21.95 -0.60
N THR A 93 17.09 -23.23 -0.71
CA THR A 93 15.73 -23.68 -0.44
C THR A 93 15.52 -23.84 1.07
N ILE A 94 14.60 -23.09 1.66
CA ILE A 94 14.19 -23.32 3.05
C ILE A 94 13.11 -24.40 3.05
N ASN A 95 13.30 -25.49 3.81
CA ASN A 95 12.26 -26.49 4.05
C ASN A 95 11.85 -26.41 5.52
N VAL A 96 10.55 -26.23 5.78
CA VAL A 96 10.01 -26.18 7.15
C VAL A 96 8.82 -27.11 7.29
N VAL A 97 8.66 -27.66 8.50
CA VAL A 97 7.50 -28.49 8.84
C VAL A 97 6.36 -27.58 9.29
N ARG A 98 5.15 -27.87 8.84
CA ARG A 98 3.94 -27.16 9.22
C ARG A 98 3.76 -27.14 10.73
N GLY A 99 3.51 -25.94 11.27
CA GLY A 99 3.38 -25.67 12.71
C GLY A 99 4.70 -25.39 13.43
N GLU A 100 5.86 -25.60 12.80
CA GLU A 100 7.13 -25.08 13.30
C GLU A 100 7.33 -23.65 12.79
N GLU A 101 7.23 -22.66 13.68
CA GLU A 101 7.43 -21.25 13.32
C GLU A 101 8.90 -20.99 12.90
N SER A 102 9.17 -19.86 12.26
CA SER A 102 10.54 -19.52 11.85
C SER A 102 10.86 -18.04 11.99
N VAL A 103 12.08 -17.73 12.40
CA VAL A 103 12.68 -16.39 12.25
C VAL A 103 13.75 -16.49 11.18
N VAL A 104 13.66 -15.70 10.12
CA VAL A 104 14.71 -15.57 9.12
C VAL A 104 15.31 -14.18 9.23
N ARG A 105 16.59 -14.13 9.60
CA ARG A 105 17.37 -12.90 9.57
C ARG A 105 17.93 -12.67 8.18
N PHE A 106 17.49 -11.60 7.52
CA PHE A 106 18.07 -11.14 6.27
C PHE A 106 19.05 -10.01 6.55
N ILE A 107 20.32 -10.20 6.20
CA ILE A 107 21.41 -9.23 6.40
C ILE A 107 21.75 -8.63 5.05
N ASN A 108 21.53 -7.33 4.89
CA ASN A 108 21.84 -6.67 3.64
C ASN A 108 23.30 -6.22 3.61
N LYS A 109 24.13 -6.89 2.81
CA LYS A 109 25.51 -6.50 2.50
C LYS A 109 25.67 -6.02 1.05
N SER A 110 24.56 -5.91 0.32
CA SER A 110 24.52 -5.38 -1.03
C SER A 110 24.39 -3.86 -1.03
N LYS A 111 24.52 -3.23 -2.20
CA LYS A 111 24.45 -1.77 -2.34
C LYS A 111 23.02 -1.22 -2.35
N ARG A 112 22.05 -2.05 -2.72
CA ARG A 112 20.64 -1.67 -2.87
C ARG A 112 19.87 -1.98 -1.59
N ASP A 113 18.78 -1.26 -1.39
CA ASP A 113 17.88 -1.57 -0.29
C ASP A 113 17.15 -2.90 -0.60
N SER A 114 16.69 -3.59 0.44
CA SER A 114 15.89 -4.81 0.27
C SER A 114 14.69 -4.85 1.21
N SER A 115 13.56 -5.38 0.75
CA SER A 115 12.41 -5.74 1.59
C SER A 115 12.00 -7.16 1.21
N ILE A 116 11.84 -8.07 2.16
CA ILE A 116 11.70 -9.50 1.83
C ILE A 116 10.27 -9.95 2.02
N HIS A 117 9.62 -10.33 0.92
CA HIS A 117 8.31 -10.94 0.95
C HIS A 117 8.43 -12.46 0.94
N LEU A 118 7.75 -13.15 1.88
CA LEU A 118 7.52 -14.59 1.81
C LEU A 118 6.17 -14.84 1.14
N HIS A 119 6.21 -14.92 -0.19
CA HIS A 119 5.04 -15.05 -1.04
C HIS A 119 4.29 -16.36 -0.77
N GLY A 120 3.00 -16.20 -0.41
CA GLY A 120 2.08 -17.29 -0.08
C GLY A 120 1.96 -17.56 1.42
N SER A 121 2.68 -16.80 2.26
CA SER A 121 2.53 -16.81 3.72
C SER A 121 1.55 -15.73 4.16
N TYR A 122 0.65 -16.06 5.07
CA TYR A 122 -0.18 -15.08 5.79
C TYR A 122 0.59 -14.41 6.94
N SER A 123 1.76 -13.82 6.64
CA SER A 123 2.59 -13.16 7.65
C SER A 123 1.87 -11.95 8.27
N ARG A 124 2.21 -11.56 9.51
CA ARG A 124 1.77 -10.24 10.02
C ARG A 124 2.42 -9.14 9.18
N THR A 125 1.75 -8.00 9.01
CA THR A 125 2.24 -6.95 8.09
C THR A 125 3.69 -6.48 8.32
N PRO A 126 4.24 -6.38 9.55
CA PRO A 126 5.64 -6.01 9.74
C PRO A 126 6.65 -7.10 9.32
N PHE A 127 6.18 -8.30 8.97
CA PHE A 127 6.99 -9.43 8.53
C PHE A 127 6.58 -9.92 7.13
N ASP A 128 5.81 -9.10 6.40
CA ASP A 128 5.24 -9.49 5.10
C ASP A 128 6.03 -8.93 3.92
N GLY A 129 7.06 -8.11 4.15
CA GLY A 129 7.83 -7.48 3.07
C GLY A 129 7.10 -6.32 2.43
N TRP A 130 6.48 -5.45 3.23
CA TRP A 130 5.91 -4.19 2.75
C TRP A 130 6.95 -3.39 1.95
N ALA A 131 6.57 -2.78 0.84
CA ALA A 131 7.58 -2.29 -0.10
C ALA A 131 8.46 -1.16 0.45
N GLU A 132 7.93 -0.31 1.34
CA GLU A 132 8.71 0.74 2.04
C GLU A 132 9.46 0.21 3.28
N ASP A 133 9.29 -1.07 3.61
CA ASP A 133 9.89 -1.72 4.77
C ASP A 133 11.30 -2.24 4.51
N VAL A 134 12.11 -1.30 4.00
CA VAL A 134 13.46 -1.55 3.53
C VAL A 134 14.46 -1.79 4.66
N THR A 135 15.44 -2.64 4.33
CA THR A 135 16.67 -2.91 5.06
C THR A 135 17.83 -2.40 4.21
N SER A 136 18.55 -1.40 4.68
CA SER A 136 19.67 -0.79 3.93
C SER A 136 20.99 -1.54 4.12
N ASN A 137 21.99 -1.18 3.32
CA ASN A 137 23.36 -1.74 3.45
C ASN A 137 23.86 -1.64 4.90
N GLY A 138 24.38 -2.76 5.42
CA GLY A 138 24.90 -2.86 6.78
C GLY A 138 23.82 -3.04 7.84
N GLN A 139 22.57 -3.21 7.45
CA GLN A 139 21.46 -3.53 8.35
C GLN A 139 20.99 -4.99 8.19
N TYR A 140 20.19 -5.44 9.15
CA TYR A 140 19.45 -6.68 9.06
C TYR A 140 18.01 -6.49 9.55
N LYS A 141 17.13 -7.39 9.13
CA LYS A 141 15.79 -7.53 9.70
C LYS A 141 15.47 -8.99 10.00
N ASP A 142 14.83 -9.21 11.15
CA ASP A 142 14.29 -10.50 11.57
C ASP A 142 12.82 -10.61 11.14
N TYR A 143 12.53 -11.52 10.21
CA TYR A 143 11.18 -11.82 9.75
C TYR A 143 10.63 -13.03 10.49
N TYR A 144 9.48 -12.89 11.14
CA TYR A 144 8.84 -13.96 11.93
C TYR A 144 7.68 -14.58 11.15
N TYR A 145 7.82 -15.84 10.77
CA TYR A 145 6.88 -16.59 9.94
C TYR A 145 6.10 -17.66 10.73
N PRO A 146 4.79 -17.78 10.47
CA PRO A 146 3.89 -18.67 11.21
C PRO A 146 3.95 -20.13 10.78
N ASN A 147 4.15 -20.41 9.49
CA ASN A 147 4.22 -21.77 8.91
C ASN A 147 3.02 -22.69 9.24
N ALA A 148 1.82 -22.14 9.41
CA ALA A 148 0.64 -22.93 9.84
C ALA A 148 -0.40 -23.17 8.72
N GLN A 149 -0.24 -22.53 7.56
CA GLN A 149 -1.03 -22.80 6.35
C GLN A 149 -0.83 -24.26 5.85
N PRO A 150 -1.72 -24.77 4.98
CA PRO A 150 -1.50 -26.05 4.29
C PRO A 150 -0.16 -26.15 3.57
N GLU A 151 0.36 -27.38 3.42
CA GLU A 151 1.55 -27.68 2.63
C GLU A 151 1.47 -27.00 1.25
N ARG A 152 2.50 -26.22 0.90
CA ARG A 152 2.54 -25.48 -0.36
C ARG A 152 3.97 -25.10 -0.73
N THR A 153 4.18 -24.78 -2.01
CA THR A 153 5.40 -24.16 -2.50
C THR A 153 5.29 -22.64 -2.35
N LEU A 154 5.89 -22.11 -1.29
CA LEU A 154 6.14 -20.68 -1.13
C LEU A 154 7.50 -20.34 -1.78
N TRP A 155 7.75 -19.04 -1.91
CA TRP A 155 9.03 -18.52 -2.33
C TRP A 155 9.25 -17.18 -1.65
N TYR A 156 10.52 -16.83 -1.44
CA TYR A 156 10.89 -15.56 -0.85
C TYR A 156 11.68 -14.74 -1.86
N HIS A 157 11.35 -13.45 -1.98
CA HIS A 157 11.98 -12.55 -2.94
C HIS A 157 12.02 -11.13 -2.41
N ASP A 158 12.82 -10.31 -3.08
CA ASP A 158 12.84 -8.87 -2.82
C ASP A 158 11.54 -8.19 -3.28
N HIS A 159 11.11 -7.19 -2.53
CA HIS A 159 9.90 -6.40 -2.69
C HIS A 159 10.20 -4.92 -2.35
N ALA A 160 11.45 -4.47 -2.48
CA ALA A 160 11.80 -3.08 -2.15
C ALA A 160 11.15 -2.10 -3.13
N ILE A 161 10.54 -1.04 -2.60
CA ILE A 161 9.83 -0.02 -3.38
C ILE A 161 10.71 0.54 -4.51
N GLY A 162 10.26 0.38 -5.75
CA GLY A 162 10.93 0.90 -6.95
C GLY A 162 12.22 0.17 -7.36
N GLU A 163 12.65 -0.85 -6.61
CA GLU A 163 13.84 -1.65 -6.90
C GLU A 163 13.52 -3.14 -7.11
N THR A 164 12.26 -3.55 -7.00
CA THR A 164 11.85 -4.96 -6.94
C THR A 164 12.23 -5.73 -8.21
N ALA A 165 11.96 -5.15 -9.39
CA ALA A 165 12.33 -5.77 -10.67
C ALA A 165 13.85 -5.96 -10.78
N VAL A 166 14.64 -4.97 -10.37
CA VAL A 166 16.11 -5.06 -10.44
C VAL A 166 16.60 -6.11 -9.44
N ASN A 167 16.21 -6.03 -8.19
CA ASN A 167 16.69 -6.92 -7.13
C ASN A 167 16.35 -8.39 -7.42
N ALA A 168 15.10 -8.70 -7.78
CA ALA A 168 14.70 -10.06 -8.15
C ALA A 168 15.43 -10.56 -9.40
N TYR A 169 15.53 -9.73 -10.44
CA TYR A 169 16.15 -10.10 -11.72
C TYR A 169 17.65 -10.40 -11.58
N PHE A 170 18.36 -9.71 -10.69
CA PHE A 170 19.77 -9.97 -10.41
C PHE A 170 20.01 -11.18 -9.48
N GLY A 171 18.98 -11.72 -8.81
CA GLY A 171 19.07 -13.01 -8.13
C GLY A 171 18.43 -13.12 -6.76
N GLN A 172 17.75 -12.10 -6.26
CA GLN A 172 17.09 -12.11 -4.94
C GLN A 172 15.72 -12.81 -5.00
N ALA A 173 15.74 -14.13 -5.25
CA ALA A 173 14.58 -15.02 -5.17
C ALA A 173 15.01 -16.44 -4.75
N GLY A 174 14.28 -17.10 -3.86
CA GLY A 174 14.55 -18.47 -3.40
C GLY A 174 13.29 -19.23 -3.01
N PHE A 175 13.37 -20.56 -2.95
CA PHE A 175 12.23 -21.40 -2.58
C PHE A 175 12.05 -21.50 -1.06
N TYR A 176 10.79 -21.54 -0.62
CA TYR A 176 10.41 -21.85 0.74
C TYR A 176 9.33 -22.92 0.71
N ILE A 177 9.66 -24.16 1.04
CA ILE A 177 8.73 -25.28 0.93
C ILE A 177 8.21 -25.61 2.33
N LEU A 178 6.92 -25.32 2.54
CA LEU A 178 6.19 -25.74 3.72
C LEU A 178 5.76 -27.20 3.51
N ARG A 179 6.14 -28.08 4.44
CA ARG A 179 5.92 -29.54 4.40
C ARG A 179 4.91 -29.96 5.46
N ASP A 180 4.00 -30.87 5.13
CA ASP A 180 3.15 -31.54 6.12
C ASP A 180 3.44 -33.05 6.10
N PRO A 181 4.17 -33.61 7.09
CA PRO A 181 4.50 -35.03 7.12
C PRO A 181 3.29 -35.98 7.07
N ALA A 182 2.09 -35.49 7.40
CA ALA A 182 0.86 -36.27 7.23
C ALA A 182 0.57 -36.54 5.74
N ASN A 183 0.77 -35.55 4.88
CA ASN A 183 0.55 -35.68 3.43
C ASN A 183 1.53 -36.66 2.79
N ASP A 184 2.81 -36.64 3.19
CA ASP A 184 3.81 -37.59 2.68
C ASP A 184 3.37 -39.05 2.93
N LYS A 185 2.80 -39.31 4.10
CA LYS A 185 2.30 -40.63 4.49
C LYS A 185 1.03 -41.01 3.74
N ASP A 186 0.09 -40.08 3.59
CA ASP A 186 -1.26 -40.36 3.10
C ASP A 186 -1.33 -40.34 1.57
N LEU A 187 -0.70 -39.34 0.94
CA LEU A 187 -0.75 -39.15 -0.51
C LEU A 187 0.30 -39.98 -1.26
N LYS A 188 1.47 -40.21 -0.65
CA LYS A 188 2.60 -40.95 -1.24
C LYS A 188 2.94 -40.49 -2.66
N LEU A 189 2.92 -39.18 -2.88
CA LEU A 189 3.40 -38.56 -4.12
C LEU A 189 4.93 -38.73 -4.25
N PRO A 190 5.53 -38.48 -5.43
CA PRO A 190 6.99 -38.46 -5.54
C PRO A 190 7.60 -37.49 -4.52
N SER A 191 8.60 -37.96 -3.78
CA SER A 191 9.23 -37.27 -2.66
C SER A 191 10.77 -37.38 -2.74
N GLY A 192 11.49 -36.69 -1.85
CA GLY A 192 12.95 -36.73 -1.77
C GLY A 192 13.61 -36.33 -3.11
N ASN A 193 14.43 -37.23 -3.66
CA ASN A 193 15.12 -37.01 -4.95
C ASN A 193 14.18 -36.94 -6.17
N TYR A 194 12.87 -37.16 -5.97
CA TYR A 194 11.85 -37.14 -7.01
C TYR A 194 10.88 -35.96 -6.87
N ASP A 195 11.14 -35.04 -5.93
CA ASP A 195 10.41 -33.79 -5.74
C ASP A 195 11.33 -32.60 -5.99
N ILE A 196 11.20 -31.98 -7.16
CA ILE A 196 12.22 -31.11 -7.75
C ILE A 196 11.68 -29.68 -7.91
N PRO A 197 12.30 -28.68 -7.26
CA PRO A 197 11.95 -27.28 -7.46
C PRO A 197 12.50 -26.76 -8.80
N LEU A 198 11.64 -26.12 -9.60
CA LEU A 198 11.97 -25.55 -10.90
C LEU A 198 11.55 -24.06 -10.95
N MET A 199 12.50 -23.17 -10.71
CA MET A 199 12.33 -21.72 -10.86
C MET A 199 12.59 -21.34 -12.31
N LEU A 200 11.54 -21.03 -13.04
CA LEU A 200 11.57 -20.54 -14.41
C LEU A 200 11.81 -19.03 -14.40
N ALA A 201 12.69 -18.54 -15.25
CA ALA A 201 12.86 -17.11 -15.44
C ALA A 201 13.42 -16.82 -16.83
N THR A 202 13.11 -15.66 -17.39
CA THR A 202 13.82 -15.12 -18.56
C THR A 202 14.75 -13.97 -18.24
N LYS A 203 15.86 -13.92 -18.97
CA LYS A 203 16.88 -12.88 -18.88
C LYS A 203 17.32 -12.41 -20.26
N GLN A 204 17.98 -11.26 -20.29
CA GLN A 204 18.65 -10.68 -21.46
C GLN A 204 20.05 -10.23 -21.06
N PHE A 205 21.01 -10.48 -21.94
CA PHE A 205 22.44 -10.27 -21.71
C PHE A 205 23.02 -9.31 -22.74
N LEU A 206 23.98 -8.49 -22.30
CA LEU A 206 24.79 -7.64 -23.16
C LEU A 206 25.80 -8.49 -23.95
N SER A 207 26.39 -7.91 -25.01
CA SER A 207 27.44 -8.58 -25.81
C SER A 207 28.66 -9.04 -24.99
N THR A 208 28.87 -8.43 -23.81
CA THR A 208 29.93 -8.78 -22.86
C THR A 208 29.65 -10.03 -22.04
N GLY A 209 28.41 -10.51 -21.97
CA GLY A 209 27.97 -11.56 -21.03
C GLY A 209 27.45 -11.01 -19.69
N LYS A 210 27.46 -9.69 -19.49
CA LYS A 210 26.79 -9.04 -18.34
C LYS A 210 25.28 -9.00 -18.55
N LEU A 211 24.53 -8.89 -17.46
CA LEU A 211 23.08 -8.83 -17.49
C LEU A 211 22.60 -7.42 -17.89
N LEU A 212 21.57 -7.32 -18.71
CA LEU A 212 20.91 -6.05 -19.01
C LEU A 212 20.05 -5.61 -17.82
N SER A 213 20.32 -4.47 -17.20
CA SER A 213 19.53 -3.98 -16.07
C SER A 213 18.11 -3.54 -16.49
N PRO A 214 17.04 -3.96 -15.78
CA PRO A 214 15.67 -3.50 -16.04
C PRO A 214 15.34 -2.13 -15.42
N GLU A 215 16.26 -1.48 -14.70
CA GLU A 215 16.04 -0.23 -13.93
C GLU A 215 15.38 0.91 -14.74
N ASN A 216 15.65 0.98 -16.04
CA ASN A 216 15.09 2.00 -16.94
C ASN A 216 13.98 1.48 -17.85
N GLU A 217 13.61 0.20 -17.74
CA GLU A 217 12.47 -0.36 -18.47
C GLU A 217 11.17 0.16 -17.86
N ARG A 218 10.17 0.45 -18.69
CA ARG A 218 8.89 1.04 -18.27
C ARG A 218 7.69 0.28 -18.80
N ASP A 219 7.90 -0.67 -19.70
CA ASP A 219 6.87 -1.46 -20.34
C ASP A 219 6.95 -2.91 -19.87
N SER A 220 7.93 -3.66 -20.34
CA SER A 220 8.18 -5.05 -19.92
C SER A 220 9.51 -5.53 -20.49
N LEU A 221 10.32 -6.19 -19.67
CA LEU A 221 11.52 -6.88 -20.15
C LEU A 221 11.25 -8.38 -20.20
N PHE A 222 10.72 -8.86 -21.34
CA PHE A 222 10.36 -10.27 -21.50
C PHE A 222 11.56 -11.22 -21.49
N GLY A 223 12.76 -10.74 -21.84
CA GLY A 223 13.99 -11.53 -21.96
C GLY A 223 13.96 -12.57 -23.08
N ASP A 224 15.13 -12.90 -23.62
CA ASP A 224 15.30 -13.85 -24.72
C ASP A 224 16.06 -15.13 -24.33
N VAL A 225 16.52 -15.23 -23.09
CA VAL A 225 17.21 -16.39 -22.52
C VAL A 225 16.35 -17.03 -21.43
N ASN A 226 15.74 -18.18 -21.72
CA ASN A 226 15.04 -18.98 -20.71
C ASN A 226 16.06 -19.66 -19.78
N THR A 227 15.83 -19.53 -18.49
CA THR A 227 16.60 -20.18 -17.44
C THR A 227 15.70 -21.03 -16.56
N VAL A 228 16.24 -22.13 -16.06
CA VAL A 228 15.63 -22.93 -14.98
C VAL A 228 16.66 -23.06 -13.87
N ASN A 229 16.28 -22.68 -12.65
CA ASN A 229 17.17 -22.58 -11.50
C ASN A 229 18.44 -21.75 -11.83
N GLY A 230 18.29 -20.69 -12.62
CA GLY A 230 19.38 -19.78 -13.00
C GLY A 230 20.36 -20.31 -14.05
N GLN A 231 20.11 -21.48 -14.66
CA GLN A 231 20.88 -22.02 -15.78
C GLN A 231 20.12 -21.85 -17.10
N PRO A 232 20.71 -21.25 -18.15
CA PRO A 232 20.10 -21.23 -19.48
C PRO A 232 19.88 -22.63 -20.05
N TRP A 233 18.64 -22.90 -20.48
CA TRP A 233 18.17 -24.16 -21.10
C TRP A 233 18.89 -25.43 -20.61
N PRO A 234 18.70 -25.83 -19.34
CA PRO A 234 19.40 -26.99 -18.80
C PRO A 234 18.83 -28.31 -19.34
N TYR A 235 19.54 -29.40 -19.09
CA TYR A 235 18.99 -30.75 -19.12
C TYR A 235 18.95 -31.34 -17.70
N MET A 236 18.09 -32.32 -17.46
CA MET A 236 18.04 -33.11 -16.23
C MET A 236 17.97 -34.60 -16.58
N ASN A 237 18.84 -35.40 -15.98
CA ASN A 237 18.71 -36.85 -16.04
C ASN A 237 17.58 -37.29 -15.10
N VAL A 238 16.64 -38.08 -15.62
CA VAL A 238 15.52 -38.63 -14.83
C VAL A 238 15.45 -40.14 -15.01
N GLU A 239 15.02 -40.85 -13.98
CA GLU A 239 14.66 -42.26 -14.11
C GLU A 239 13.32 -42.42 -14.86
N ASN A 240 13.04 -43.60 -15.41
CA ASN A 240 11.79 -43.89 -16.11
C ASN A 240 10.61 -44.11 -15.14
N ARG A 241 10.27 -43.09 -14.34
CA ARG A 241 9.26 -43.13 -13.27
C ARG A 241 8.56 -41.79 -13.10
N LYS A 242 7.67 -41.67 -12.12
CA LYS A 242 7.06 -40.38 -11.74
C LYS A 242 8.00 -39.50 -10.94
N TYR A 243 7.98 -38.21 -11.30
CA TYR A 243 8.60 -37.10 -10.58
C TYR A 243 7.55 -36.02 -10.33
N LYS A 244 7.65 -35.36 -9.18
CA LYS A 244 6.94 -34.15 -8.82
C LYS A 244 7.85 -32.96 -9.11
N PHE A 245 7.34 -31.97 -9.84
CA PHE A 245 8.05 -30.73 -10.15
C PHE A 245 7.28 -29.55 -9.58
N ARG A 246 7.94 -28.74 -8.75
CA ARG A 246 7.38 -27.52 -8.16
C ARG A 246 7.77 -26.35 -9.05
N LEU A 247 6.89 -25.98 -9.98
CA LEU A 247 7.12 -24.88 -10.91
C LEU A 247 6.86 -23.55 -10.19
N LEU A 248 7.75 -22.59 -10.43
CA LEU A 248 7.60 -21.19 -10.06
C LEU A 248 8.01 -20.35 -11.27
N ASP A 249 7.16 -19.41 -11.70
CA ASP A 249 7.58 -18.37 -12.64
C ASP A 249 8.14 -17.17 -11.88
N ALA A 250 9.47 -17.06 -11.83
CA ALA A 250 10.22 -15.94 -11.26
C ALA A 250 10.72 -14.97 -12.35
N SER A 251 10.12 -14.98 -13.53
CA SER A 251 10.39 -13.97 -14.55
C SER A 251 9.86 -12.61 -14.10
N ILE A 252 10.53 -11.53 -14.50
CA ILE A 252 10.04 -10.18 -14.18
C ILE A 252 8.85 -9.76 -15.06
N SER A 253 8.74 -10.25 -16.30
CA SER A 253 7.65 -9.85 -17.21
C SER A 253 7.10 -10.96 -18.11
N ARG A 254 7.76 -12.11 -18.22
CA ARG A 254 7.33 -13.18 -19.13
C ARG A 254 6.39 -14.14 -18.41
N SER A 255 5.30 -14.48 -19.09
CA SER A 255 4.44 -15.62 -18.78
C SER A 255 4.69 -16.78 -19.73
N TYR A 256 4.29 -17.99 -19.34
CA TYR A 256 4.46 -19.21 -20.12
C TYR A 256 3.13 -19.91 -20.39
N ASN A 257 3.07 -20.61 -21.51
CA ASN A 257 2.09 -21.67 -21.74
C ASN A 257 2.85 -22.96 -22.02
N LEU A 258 3.06 -23.74 -20.96
CA LEU A 258 3.95 -24.88 -20.95
C LEU A 258 3.28 -26.14 -21.50
N TYR A 259 4.04 -26.93 -22.25
CA TYR A 259 3.62 -28.25 -22.72
C TYR A 259 4.83 -29.19 -22.86
N LEU A 260 4.57 -30.50 -22.90
CA LEU A 260 5.61 -31.52 -23.05
C LEU A 260 5.56 -32.16 -24.44
N VAL A 261 6.74 -32.45 -25.00
CA VAL A 261 6.90 -33.29 -26.19
C VAL A 261 8.04 -34.30 -25.97
N ALA A 262 7.97 -35.44 -26.64
CA ALA A 262 9.06 -36.40 -26.72
C ALA A 262 9.75 -36.31 -28.08
N ASP A 263 11.05 -36.61 -28.14
CA ASP A 263 11.82 -36.62 -29.40
C ASP A 263 11.23 -37.62 -30.42
N SER A 264 10.59 -38.69 -29.96
CA SER A 264 9.89 -39.66 -30.83
C SER A 264 8.59 -39.13 -31.44
N ALA A 265 7.99 -38.09 -30.84
CA ALA A 265 6.72 -37.51 -31.27
C ALA A 265 6.70 -35.98 -31.06
N PRO A 266 7.59 -35.21 -31.73
CA PRO A 266 7.84 -33.79 -31.43
C PRO A 266 6.67 -32.85 -31.74
N LYS A 267 5.59 -33.36 -32.36
CA LYS A 267 4.35 -32.62 -32.67
C LYS A 267 3.16 -33.04 -31.82
N THR A 268 3.36 -33.97 -30.88
CA THR A 268 2.29 -34.50 -30.01
C THR A 268 2.53 -34.01 -28.59
N ARG A 269 1.56 -33.27 -28.04
CA ARG A 269 1.62 -32.85 -26.65
C ARG A 269 1.38 -34.06 -25.74
N ILE A 270 2.22 -34.20 -24.74
CA ILE A 270 2.16 -35.29 -23.76
C ILE A 270 1.40 -34.80 -22.52
N PRO A 271 0.42 -35.57 -22.02
CA PRO A 271 -0.29 -35.21 -20.79
C PRO A 271 0.64 -35.31 -19.57
N PHE A 272 0.37 -34.44 -18.60
CA PHE A 272 0.94 -34.46 -17.25
C PHE A 272 -0.15 -34.07 -16.25
N THR A 273 0.08 -34.32 -14.97
CA THR A 273 -0.95 -34.13 -13.93
C THR A 273 -0.58 -32.97 -13.03
N VAL A 274 -1.45 -31.98 -12.90
CA VAL A 274 -1.34 -30.93 -11.88
C VAL A 274 -1.88 -31.47 -10.57
N VAL A 275 -1.15 -31.28 -9.48
CA VAL A 275 -1.51 -31.75 -8.12
C VAL A 275 -1.54 -30.63 -7.09
N GLY A 276 -0.89 -29.50 -7.34
CA GLY A 276 -0.90 -28.35 -6.44
C GLY A 276 -0.79 -27.02 -7.17
N ALA A 277 -1.19 -25.96 -6.48
CA ALA A 277 -1.19 -24.57 -6.91
C ALA A 277 -0.52 -23.68 -5.84
N ASP A 278 -0.73 -22.36 -5.91
CA ASP A 278 -0.15 -21.38 -4.99
C ASP A 278 -0.44 -21.69 -3.51
N ALA A 279 -1.70 -22.05 -3.20
CA ALA A 279 -2.17 -22.27 -1.83
C ALA A 279 -2.03 -23.72 -1.33
N GLY A 280 -1.34 -24.58 -2.08
CA GLY A 280 -1.09 -25.98 -1.75
C GLY A 280 -1.72 -26.97 -2.72
N TYR A 281 -1.94 -28.20 -2.27
CA TYR A 281 -2.57 -29.23 -3.10
C TYR A 281 -3.96 -28.81 -3.58
N LEU A 282 -4.33 -29.29 -4.77
CA LEU A 282 -5.69 -29.21 -5.32
C LEU A 282 -6.65 -30.08 -4.48
N ASP A 283 -7.95 -30.02 -4.72
CA ASP A 283 -8.89 -31.00 -4.16
C ASP A 283 -8.72 -32.39 -4.81
N HIS A 284 -8.46 -32.44 -6.12
CA HIS A 284 -8.21 -33.65 -6.92
C HIS A 284 -7.15 -33.40 -8.01
N PRO A 285 -6.44 -34.45 -8.51
CA PRO A 285 -5.45 -34.28 -9.58
C PRO A 285 -6.12 -33.91 -10.91
N VAL A 286 -5.50 -33.01 -11.65
CA VAL A 286 -6.01 -32.55 -12.96
C VAL A 286 -5.02 -32.90 -14.06
N GLU A 287 -5.39 -33.83 -14.94
CA GLU A 287 -4.59 -34.12 -16.14
C GLU A 287 -4.77 -33.01 -17.19
N THR A 288 -3.66 -32.52 -17.75
CA THR A 288 -3.66 -31.52 -18.82
C THR A 288 -2.49 -31.74 -19.78
N THR A 289 -2.61 -31.18 -20.99
CA THR A 289 -1.53 -31.13 -21.99
C THR A 289 -0.94 -29.72 -22.14
N SER A 290 -1.47 -28.75 -21.40
CA SER A 290 -1.07 -27.33 -21.44
C SER A 290 -1.23 -26.73 -20.06
N LEU A 291 -0.26 -25.94 -19.61
CA LEU A 291 -0.31 -25.22 -18.35
C LEU A 291 0.10 -23.77 -18.55
N VAL A 292 -0.85 -22.86 -18.42
CA VAL A 292 -0.54 -21.43 -18.32
C VAL A 292 -0.03 -21.16 -16.91
N ILE A 293 1.15 -20.54 -16.84
CA ILE A 293 1.79 -20.07 -15.61
C ILE A 293 2.33 -18.66 -15.90
N SER A 294 2.00 -17.71 -15.04
CA SER A 294 2.49 -16.34 -15.10
C SER A 294 3.32 -16.01 -13.86
N MET A 295 4.06 -14.90 -13.91
CA MET A 295 4.90 -14.39 -12.83
C MET A 295 4.25 -14.56 -11.45
N ALA A 296 5.01 -15.15 -10.53
CA ALA A 296 4.69 -15.55 -9.17
C ALA A 296 3.66 -16.66 -8.97
N GLU A 297 3.03 -17.20 -10.01
CA GLU A 297 2.24 -18.42 -9.87
C GLU A 297 3.14 -19.62 -9.60
N ARG A 298 2.64 -20.55 -8.76
CA ARG A 298 3.25 -21.86 -8.54
C ARG A 298 2.27 -22.95 -8.93
N TRP A 299 2.82 -23.96 -9.60
CA TRP A 299 2.09 -25.17 -9.95
C TRP A 299 2.96 -26.38 -9.66
N GLU A 300 2.41 -27.35 -8.95
CA GLU A 300 3.06 -28.63 -8.68
C GLU A 300 2.52 -29.65 -9.66
N ILE A 301 3.39 -30.19 -10.53
CA ILE A 301 3.01 -31.14 -11.57
C ILE A 301 3.71 -32.48 -11.37
N ILE A 302 3.06 -33.56 -11.79
CA ILE A 302 3.64 -34.89 -11.88
C ILE A 302 3.79 -35.27 -13.34
N ILE A 303 5.00 -35.66 -13.72
CA ILE A 303 5.32 -36.20 -15.04
C ILE A 303 5.68 -37.67 -14.86
N ASP A 304 5.03 -38.54 -15.63
CA ASP A 304 5.35 -39.96 -15.69
C ASP A 304 6.26 -40.26 -16.89
N PHE A 305 7.52 -40.58 -16.62
CA PHE A 305 8.53 -40.86 -17.64
C PHE A 305 8.58 -42.34 -18.07
N ASP A 306 7.78 -43.25 -17.48
CA ASP A 306 7.90 -44.70 -17.72
C ASP A 306 7.77 -45.07 -19.21
N LYS A 307 6.81 -44.44 -19.91
CA LYS A 307 6.55 -44.67 -21.34
C LYS A 307 7.64 -44.13 -22.28
N TYR A 308 8.60 -43.36 -21.76
CA TYR A 308 9.60 -42.64 -22.55
C TYR A 308 11.03 -43.11 -22.25
N LYS A 309 11.18 -44.31 -21.67
CA LYS A 309 12.45 -44.97 -21.37
C LYS A 309 13.48 -44.84 -22.49
N GLY A 310 14.64 -44.27 -22.18
CA GLY A 310 15.76 -44.10 -23.12
C GLY A 310 15.58 -43.01 -24.19
N GLN A 311 14.58 -42.14 -24.04
CA GLN A 311 14.32 -41.03 -24.96
C GLN A 311 14.48 -39.68 -24.24
N ASN A 312 14.57 -38.58 -24.99
CA ASN A 312 14.45 -37.26 -24.38
C ASN A 312 13.00 -36.79 -24.44
N MET A 313 12.61 -36.06 -23.39
CA MET A 313 11.42 -35.22 -23.38
C MET A 313 11.84 -33.78 -23.19
N THR A 314 11.09 -32.83 -23.74
CA THR A 314 11.37 -31.41 -23.56
C THR A 314 10.12 -30.70 -23.05
N LEU A 315 10.29 -29.93 -21.97
CA LEU A 315 9.34 -28.92 -21.53
C LEU A 315 9.49 -27.71 -22.46
N MET A 316 8.42 -27.43 -23.19
CA MET A 316 8.32 -26.39 -24.19
C MET A 316 7.45 -25.25 -23.67
N ASN A 317 7.55 -24.10 -24.34
CA ASN A 317 6.69 -22.95 -24.16
C ASN A 317 6.03 -22.59 -25.50
N GLU A 318 4.75 -22.28 -25.47
CA GLU A 318 4.00 -21.88 -26.67
C GLU A 318 4.51 -20.52 -27.20
N ARG A 319 4.58 -20.41 -28.53
CA ARG A 319 4.81 -19.13 -29.23
C ARG A 319 3.50 -18.39 -29.45
N ASP A 320 3.58 -17.10 -29.79
CA ASP A 320 2.44 -16.21 -30.00
C ASP A 320 1.49 -16.19 -28.80
N PHE A 321 2.05 -16.39 -27.60
CA PHE A 321 1.27 -16.39 -26.36
C PHE A 321 1.16 -14.96 -25.82
N GLN A 322 -0.05 -14.42 -25.90
CA GLN A 322 -0.39 -13.07 -25.42
C GLN A 322 0.48 -12.01 -26.13
N THR A 323 1.06 -11.07 -25.40
CA THR A 323 1.92 -10.02 -25.97
C THR A 323 3.40 -10.28 -25.74
N ASN A 324 3.76 -11.53 -25.43
CA ASN A 324 5.15 -11.89 -25.16
C ASN A 324 5.94 -11.88 -26.46
N ASP A 325 7.10 -11.26 -26.42
CA ASP A 325 8.02 -11.34 -27.55
C ASP A 325 8.59 -12.75 -27.71
N ASP A 326 8.57 -13.24 -28.94
CA ASP A 326 9.18 -14.50 -29.33
C ASP A 326 10.59 -14.30 -29.88
N TYR A 327 11.53 -15.04 -29.30
CA TYR A 327 12.94 -15.08 -29.71
C TYR A 327 13.35 -16.51 -30.09
N PRO A 328 14.53 -16.72 -30.69
CA PRO A 328 15.01 -18.07 -30.94
C PRO A 328 15.13 -18.84 -29.62
N ALA A 329 14.71 -20.11 -29.60
CA ALA A 329 14.73 -21.00 -28.44
C ALA A 329 13.89 -20.60 -27.21
N THR A 330 13.17 -19.46 -27.21
CA THR A 330 12.19 -19.15 -26.13
C THR A 330 10.98 -20.09 -26.08
N ASP A 331 10.80 -20.94 -27.11
CA ASP A 331 9.88 -22.08 -27.12
C ASP A 331 10.37 -23.29 -26.31
N ARG A 332 11.60 -23.25 -25.78
CA ARG A 332 12.24 -24.37 -25.06
C ARG A 332 12.55 -23.95 -23.63
N VAL A 333 12.35 -24.84 -22.66
CA VAL A 333 12.57 -24.55 -21.23
C VAL A 333 13.59 -25.50 -20.61
N LEU A 334 13.28 -26.80 -20.56
CA LEU A 334 14.09 -27.83 -19.90
C LEU A 334 14.01 -29.13 -20.68
N ARG A 335 15.14 -29.85 -20.80
CA ARG A 335 15.16 -31.20 -21.39
C ARG A 335 15.31 -32.27 -20.31
N PHE A 336 14.43 -33.26 -20.31
CA PHE A 336 14.57 -34.48 -19.53
C PHE A 336 15.24 -35.55 -20.37
N VAL A 337 16.34 -36.12 -19.86
CA VAL A 337 17.01 -37.28 -20.45
C VAL A 337 16.54 -38.51 -19.67
N VAL A 338 15.63 -39.28 -20.26
CA VAL A 338 14.98 -40.39 -19.55
C VAL A 338 15.88 -41.62 -19.57
N GLY A 339 16.27 -42.05 -18.38
CA GLY A 339 17.06 -43.25 -18.13
C GLY A 339 16.34 -44.53 -18.53
N LYS A 340 17.06 -45.65 -18.38
CA LYS A 340 16.52 -46.98 -18.67
C LYS A 340 16.03 -47.71 -17.44
N ASP A 341 16.48 -47.30 -16.26
CA ASP A 341 16.27 -48.05 -15.04
C ASP A 341 15.64 -47.15 -13.99
N THR A 342 14.90 -47.78 -13.08
CA THR A 342 14.26 -47.16 -11.92
C THR A 342 14.86 -47.79 -10.67
N THR A 343 15.40 -46.98 -9.76
CA THR A 343 16.13 -47.46 -8.58
C THR A 343 15.28 -47.49 -7.32
N SER A 344 14.15 -46.78 -7.29
CA SER A 344 13.20 -46.77 -6.17
C SER A 344 11.76 -46.87 -6.65
N SER A 345 10.91 -47.54 -5.88
CA SER A 345 9.45 -47.57 -6.07
C SER A 345 8.69 -46.59 -5.17
N GLU A 346 9.39 -45.94 -4.23
CA GLU A 346 8.80 -44.97 -3.30
C GLU A 346 8.19 -43.80 -4.07
N GLY A 347 6.94 -43.43 -3.78
CA GLY A 347 6.26 -42.34 -4.47
C GLY A 347 5.94 -42.59 -5.96
N ASN A 348 6.06 -43.84 -6.45
CA ASN A 348 5.81 -44.18 -7.86
C ASN A 348 4.47 -44.94 -8.09
N GLY A 349 3.60 -44.99 -7.09
CA GLY A 349 2.25 -45.58 -7.19
C GLY A 349 1.27 -44.69 -7.98
N ASN A 350 -0.02 -45.03 -7.98
CA ASN A 350 -1.04 -44.17 -8.58
C ASN A 350 -1.17 -42.85 -7.79
N ILE A 351 -1.47 -41.76 -8.50
CA ILE A 351 -1.81 -40.48 -7.87
C ILE A 351 -3.20 -40.63 -7.23
N PRO A 352 -3.38 -40.30 -5.93
CA PRO A 352 -4.70 -40.36 -5.29
C PRO A 352 -5.72 -39.45 -5.98
N GLU A 353 -6.98 -39.89 -6.05
CA GLU A 353 -8.09 -39.11 -6.64
C GLU A 353 -8.51 -37.92 -5.75
N HIS A 354 -8.20 -37.97 -4.45
CA HIS A 354 -8.42 -36.89 -3.50
C HIS A 354 -7.08 -36.50 -2.89
N LEU A 355 -6.76 -35.20 -2.96
CA LEU A 355 -5.47 -34.67 -2.51
C LEU A 355 -5.59 -33.81 -1.25
N ALA A 356 -6.60 -32.96 -1.15
CA ALA A 356 -6.83 -32.12 0.02
C ALA A 356 -8.29 -31.66 0.17
N ASP A 357 -8.70 -31.43 1.41
CA ASP A 357 -9.92 -30.68 1.72
C ASP A 357 -9.62 -29.18 1.69
N LEU A 358 -10.04 -28.51 0.62
CA LEU A 358 -9.84 -27.07 0.47
C LEU A 358 -10.77 -26.28 1.39
N ALA A 359 -10.23 -25.26 2.07
CA ALA A 359 -11.00 -24.30 2.84
C ALA A 359 -11.70 -23.29 1.90
N ILE A 360 -12.63 -23.77 1.08
CA ILE A 360 -13.31 -22.97 0.06
C ILE A 360 -14.07 -21.81 0.73
N PRO A 361 -13.79 -20.55 0.34
CA PRO A 361 -14.53 -19.39 0.83
C PRO A 361 -16.03 -19.49 0.52
N ALA A 362 -16.86 -18.95 1.42
CA ALA A 362 -18.31 -18.96 1.23
C ALA A 362 -18.70 -18.29 -0.10
N SER A 363 -19.54 -18.97 -0.91
CA SER A 363 -19.97 -18.43 -2.20
C SER A 363 -20.64 -17.07 -2.05
N ARG A 364 -20.35 -16.16 -2.99
CA ARG A 364 -20.83 -14.79 -2.94
C ARG A 364 -21.19 -14.30 -4.34
N THR A 365 -22.41 -13.82 -4.52
CA THR A 365 -22.91 -13.31 -5.81
C THR A 365 -22.66 -11.82 -5.98
N THR A 366 -22.66 -11.06 -4.90
CA THR A 366 -22.34 -9.63 -4.88
C THR A 366 -20.86 -9.42 -5.15
N ILE A 367 -20.53 -8.48 -6.04
CA ILE A 367 -19.18 -7.96 -6.22
C ILE A 367 -18.96 -6.88 -5.15
N ASP A 368 -18.08 -7.14 -4.18
CA ASP A 368 -17.77 -6.18 -3.12
C ASP A 368 -16.83 -5.08 -3.61
N GLN A 369 -15.87 -5.44 -4.48
CA GLN A 369 -14.90 -4.51 -5.04
C GLN A 369 -14.62 -4.80 -6.51
N THR A 370 -14.29 -3.76 -7.27
CA THR A 370 -13.81 -3.86 -8.66
C THR A 370 -12.50 -3.09 -8.80
N PHE A 371 -11.49 -3.77 -9.32
CA PHE A 371 -10.16 -3.22 -9.59
C PHE A 371 -9.85 -3.31 -11.07
N GLU A 372 -9.60 -2.16 -11.68
CA GLU A 372 -9.15 -2.04 -13.06
C GLU A 372 -7.63 -1.85 -13.08
N PHE A 373 -6.95 -2.77 -13.76
CA PHE A 373 -5.51 -2.77 -13.96
C PHE A 373 -5.23 -2.23 -15.35
N GLY A 374 -4.44 -1.16 -15.43
CA GLY A 374 -4.18 -0.53 -16.72
C GLY A 374 -3.14 0.57 -16.65
N ARG A 375 -3.05 1.31 -17.75
CA ARG A 375 -2.07 2.39 -17.91
C ARG A 375 -2.78 3.73 -18.13
N LYS A 376 -2.33 4.77 -17.43
CA LYS A 376 -2.82 6.15 -17.61
C LYS A 376 -1.63 7.10 -17.58
N ASN A 377 -1.56 8.00 -18.57
CA ASN A 377 -0.46 8.98 -18.70
C ASN A 377 0.95 8.37 -18.64
N GLY A 378 1.12 7.14 -19.15
CA GLY A 378 2.40 6.43 -19.17
C GLY A 378 2.71 5.60 -17.92
N GLN A 379 1.92 5.70 -16.85
CA GLN A 379 2.10 4.94 -15.60
C GLN A 379 1.15 3.76 -15.50
N TRP A 380 1.63 2.66 -14.93
CA TRP A 380 0.83 1.48 -14.58
C TRP A 380 0.13 1.72 -13.25
N LEU A 381 -1.19 1.49 -13.18
CA LEU A 381 -2.01 1.89 -12.03
C LEU A 381 -3.14 0.89 -11.77
N ILE A 382 -3.65 0.89 -10.54
CA ILE A 382 -4.86 0.17 -10.10
C ILE A 382 -5.94 1.20 -9.80
N ASN A 383 -7.08 1.14 -10.51
CA ASN A 383 -8.14 2.16 -10.42
C ASN A 383 -7.64 3.60 -10.62
N GLY A 384 -6.55 3.77 -11.38
CA GLY A 384 -5.92 5.07 -11.62
C GLY A 384 -5.09 5.62 -10.47
N VAL A 385 -4.76 4.79 -9.47
CA VAL A 385 -3.89 5.09 -8.34
C VAL A 385 -2.66 4.19 -8.41
N GLY A 386 -1.50 4.75 -8.07
CA GLY A 386 -0.24 4.01 -7.91
C GLY A 386 0.20 3.99 -6.45
N PHE A 387 1.17 3.14 -6.12
CA PHE A 387 1.66 2.96 -4.77
C PHE A 387 2.46 4.14 -4.23
N GLU A 388 3.09 4.96 -5.09
CA GLU A 388 3.75 6.20 -4.66
C GLU A 388 2.74 7.23 -4.11
N ASP A 389 1.46 7.16 -4.51
CA ASP A 389 0.39 8.00 -3.97
C ASP A 389 -0.07 7.49 -2.60
N ALA A 390 0.79 7.66 -1.59
CA ALA A 390 0.55 7.20 -0.22
C ALA A 390 -0.78 7.68 0.39
N LYS A 391 -1.34 8.80 -0.10
CA LYS A 391 -2.66 9.30 0.35
C LYS A 391 -3.81 8.42 -0.17
N ASN A 392 -3.70 7.88 -1.38
CA ASN A 392 -4.81 7.22 -2.06
C ASN A 392 -4.60 5.72 -2.29
N ARG A 393 -3.40 5.16 -2.07
CA ARG A 393 -3.08 3.75 -2.38
C ARG A 393 -3.83 2.71 -1.56
N VAL A 394 -4.41 3.08 -0.41
CA VAL A 394 -5.25 2.17 0.39
C VAL A 394 -6.68 2.20 -0.15
N ILE A 395 -7.03 1.26 -1.02
CA ILE A 395 -8.25 1.31 -1.84
C ILE A 395 -9.28 0.24 -1.48
N ALA A 396 -9.05 -0.56 -0.45
CA ALA A 396 -10.04 -1.52 0.08
C ALA A 396 -9.93 -1.72 1.60
N PHE A 397 -11.07 -1.96 2.25
CA PHE A 397 -11.19 -2.11 3.70
C PHE A 397 -12.02 -3.35 4.09
N PRO A 398 -11.57 -4.58 3.80
CA PRO A 398 -12.27 -5.78 4.23
C PRO A 398 -12.27 -5.92 5.74
N GLY A 399 -13.37 -6.39 6.33
CA GLY A 399 -13.41 -6.73 7.75
C GLY A 399 -12.65 -8.03 8.04
N GLN A 400 -11.89 -8.07 9.13
CA GLN A 400 -11.21 -9.30 9.58
C GLN A 400 -12.22 -10.45 9.72
N GLY A 401 -11.92 -11.60 9.12
CA GLY A 401 -12.82 -12.76 9.09
C GLY A 401 -13.95 -12.69 8.06
N LYS A 402 -14.04 -11.62 7.25
CA LYS A 402 -15.09 -11.51 6.21
C LYS A 402 -14.64 -12.09 4.89
N THR A 403 -15.57 -12.79 4.24
CA THR A 403 -15.46 -13.17 2.83
C THR A 403 -15.85 -12.02 1.91
N GLN A 404 -15.04 -11.73 0.90
CA GLN A 404 -15.41 -10.81 -0.18
C GLN A 404 -15.17 -11.44 -1.55
N ARG A 405 -15.93 -10.95 -2.54
CA ARG A 405 -15.71 -11.22 -3.96
C ARG A 405 -15.18 -9.97 -4.63
N TRP A 406 -13.99 -10.10 -5.22
CA TRP A 406 -13.32 -9.03 -5.95
C TRP A 406 -13.37 -9.31 -7.45
N ARG A 407 -13.64 -8.28 -8.24
CA ARG A 407 -13.58 -8.31 -9.70
C ARG A 407 -12.31 -7.61 -10.17
N LEU A 408 -11.48 -8.34 -10.89
CA LEU A 408 -10.19 -7.89 -11.42
C LEU A 408 -10.33 -7.74 -12.94
N VAL A 409 -10.05 -6.56 -13.46
CA VAL A 409 -10.35 -6.19 -14.86
C VAL A 409 -9.08 -5.73 -15.57
N ASN A 410 -8.74 -6.37 -16.68
CA ASN A 410 -7.82 -5.87 -17.68
C ASN A 410 -8.61 -5.50 -18.95
N LYS A 411 -8.68 -4.20 -19.29
CA LYS A 411 -9.34 -3.71 -20.52
C LYS A 411 -8.38 -3.54 -21.70
N SER A 412 -7.09 -3.86 -21.51
CA SER A 412 -6.06 -3.68 -22.52
C SER A 412 -5.95 -4.91 -23.42
N GLY A 413 -5.85 -4.67 -24.73
CA GLY A 413 -5.42 -5.68 -25.70
C GLY A 413 -3.90 -5.80 -25.86
N GLY A 414 -3.13 -4.93 -25.21
CA GLY A 414 -1.67 -4.83 -25.40
C GLY A 414 -0.81 -5.33 -24.24
N TRP A 415 -1.43 -5.71 -23.10
CA TRP A 415 -0.71 -6.06 -21.87
C TRP A 415 -1.47 -7.10 -21.06
N SER A 416 -0.76 -7.78 -20.17
CA SER A 416 -1.34 -8.75 -19.24
C SER A 416 -0.78 -8.56 -17.83
N HIS A 417 -1.55 -8.95 -16.82
CA HIS A 417 -1.28 -8.63 -15.42
C HIS A 417 -1.54 -9.85 -14.53
N PRO A 418 -0.52 -10.58 -14.04
CA PRO A 418 -0.71 -11.52 -12.94
C PRO A 418 -0.97 -10.74 -11.66
N ILE A 419 -2.16 -10.86 -11.08
CA ILE A 419 -2.53 -10.08 -9.90
C ILE A 419 -2.27 -10.92 -8.66
N HIS A 420 -1.38 -10.43 -7.80
CA HIS A 420 -1.12 -10.97 -6.47
C HIS A 420 -1.88 -10.19 -5.41
N ILE A 421 -2.46 -10.90 -4.43
CA ILE A 421 -3.07 -10.31 -3.24
C ILE A 421 -2.42 -10.96 -2.03
N HIS A 422 -1.76 -10.18 -1.18
CA HIS A 422 -1.11 -10.68 0.03
C HIS A 422 -2.13 -11.24 1.04
N LEU A 423 -1.65 -11.88 2.11
CA LEU A 423 -2.41 -12.47 3.23
C LEU A 423 -3.31 -13.67 2.88
N ILE A 424 -4.04 -13.61 1.78
CA ILE A 424 -5.22 -14.45 1.52
C ILE A 424 -4.93 -15.59 0.55
N ASP A 425 -5.72 -16.66 0.68
CA ASP A 425 -5.95 -17.65 -0.38
C ASP A 425 -7.31 -17.35 -1.03
N MET A 426 -7.37 -17.35 -2.37
CA MET A 426 -8.54 -17.02 -3.17
C MET A 426 -8.98 -18.15 -4.10
N GLN A 427 -10.30 -18.28 -4.27
CA GLN A 427 -10.92 -19.11 -5.29
C GLN A 427 -11.18 -18.28 -6.55
N VAL A 428 -10.79 -18.80 -7.73
CA VAL A 428 -11.16 -18.21 -9.02
C VAL A 428 -12.55 -18.71 -9.43
N VAL A 429 -13.55 -17.83 -9.44
CA VAL A 429 -14.96 -18.24 -9.64
C VAL A 429 -15.51 -17.90 -11.03
N SER A 430 -14.94 -16.94 -11.74
CA SER A 430 -15.31 -16.68 -13.13
C SER A 430 -14.17 -16.02 -13.89
N ARG A 431 -14.00 -16.39 -15.15
CA ARG A 431 -13.11 -15.71 -16.12
C ARG A 431 -13.89 -15.46 -17.39
N THR A 432 -13.86 -14.22 -17.87
CA THR A 432 -14.57 -13.78 -19.09
C THR A 432 -13.68 -12.85 -19.90
N GLY A 433 -13.98 -12.68 -21.18
CA GLY A 433 -13.23 -11.78 -22.07
C GLY A 433 -12.80 -12.45 -23.37
N SER A 434 -11.99 -11.78 -24.18
CA SER A 434 -11.51 -12.34 -25.46
C SER A 434 -10.29 -13.24 -25.33
N GLY A 435 -9.72 -13.37 -24.12
CA GLY A 435 -8.60 -14.26 -23.81
C GLY A 435 -9.04 -15.72 -23.64
N ARG A 436 -8.68 -16.35 -22.51
CA ARG A 436 -8.96 -17.76 -22.18
C ARG A 436 -10.44 -18.08 -21.99
N ASN A 437 -11.27 -17.07 -21.69
CA ASN A 437 -12.73 -17.13 -21.59
C ASN A 437 -13.30 -18.38 -20.87
N GLY A 438 -12.81 -18.64 -19.66
CA GLY A 438 -13.27 -19.73 -18.79
C GLY A 438 -12.23 -20.02 -17.72
N VAL A 439 -12.68 -20.46 -16.54
CA VAL A 439 -11.77 -20.94 -15.49
C VAL A 439 -11.21 -22.28 -15.94
N THR A 440 -9.88 -22.45 -15.92
CA THR A 440 -9.28 -23.72 -16.36
C THR A 440 -9.60 -24.83 -15.33
N PRO A 441 -9.58 -26.12 -15.73
CA PRO A 441 -9.84 -27.20 -14.79
C PRO A 441 -8.91 -27.18 -13.57
N TYR A 442 -7.63 -26.86 -13.77
CA TYR A 442 -6.65 -26.75 -12.70
C TYR A 442 -6.82 -25.49 -11.84
N GLU A 443 -7.37 -24.38 -12.36
CA GLU A 443 -7.75 -23.21 -11.54
C GLU A 443 -9.03 -23.50 -10.72
N ALA A 444 -9.98 -24.26 -11.28
CA ALA A 444 -11.24 -24.60 -10.63
C ALA A 444 -11.07 -25.57 -9.45
N ALA A 445 -10.04 -26.42 -9.52
CA ALA A 445 -9.65 -27.38 -8.48
C ALA A 445 -8.71 -26.78 -7.41
N ALA A 446 -8.43 -25.47 -7.46
CA ALA A 446 -7.39 -24.82 -6.66
C ALA A 446 -7.91 -23.67 -5.77
N LEU A 447 -7.16 -23.40 -4.70
CA LEU A 447 -7.03 -22.06 -4.14
C LEU A 447 -5.69 -21.46 -4.60
N LYS A 448 -5.68 -20.15 -4.84
CA LYS A 448 -4.57 -19.40 -5.44
C LYS A 448 -4.28 -18.12 -4.66
N ASP A 449 -3.13 -17.51 -4.85
CA ASP A 449 -2.81 -16.16 -4.34
C ASP A 449 -2.33 -15.22 -5.46
N VAL A 450 -2.11 -15.76 -6.65
CA VAL A 450 -1.88 -15.01 -7.89
C VAL A 450 -2.93 -15.44 -8.91
N VAL A 451 -3.44 -14.50 -9.71
CA VAL A 451 -4.31 -14.84 -10.84
C VAL A 451 -3.93 -14.08 -12.10
N TYR A 452 -3.64 -14.82 -13.17
CA TYR A 452 -3.24 -14.21 -14.44
C TYR A 452 -4.41 -13.54 -15.16
N LEU A 453 -4.39 -12.22 -15.34
CA LEU A 453 -5.28 -11.48 -16.23
C LEU A 453 -4.63 -11.32 -17.61
N GLY A 454 -5.04 -12.15 -18.57
CA GLY A 454 -4.65 -12.02 -19.98
C GLY A 454 -5.22 -10.75 -20.63
N THR A 455 -4.92 -10.55 -21.91
CA THR A 455 -5.46 -9.42 -22.68
C THR A 455 -6.99 -9.43 -22.72
N ASN A 456 -7.60 -8.26 -22.44
CA ASN A 456 -9.05 -8.06 -22.37
C ASN A 456 -9.79 -9.10 -21.50
N GLU A 457 -9.17 -9.54 -20.39
CA GLU A 457 -9.78 -10.47 -19.45
C GLU A 457 -10.34 -9.78 -18.21
N GLN A 458 -11.42 -10.35 -17.70
CA GLN A 458 -11.96 -10.05 -16.37
C GLN A 458 -12.06 -11.36 -15.58
N VAL A 459 -11.57 -11.33 -14.34
CA VAL A 459 -11.64 -12.46 -13.41
C VAL A 459 -12.31 -12.03 -12.12
N ASP A 460 -13.25 -12.82 -11.63
CA ASP A 460 -13.79 -12.65 -10.29
C ASP A 460 -13.17 -13.71 -9.37
N VAL A 461 -12.74 -13.27 -8.20
CA VAL A 461 -12.13 -14.10 -7.15
C VAL A 461 -12.89 -13.94 -5.84
N ILE A 462 -12.94 -14.98 -5.01
CA ILE A 462 -13.54 -14.95 -3.67
C ILE A 462 -12.48 -15.35 -2.65
N ALA A 463 -12.35 -14.59 -1.56
CA ALA A 463 -11.38 -14.86 -0.51
C ALA A 463 -11.94 -14.52 0.87
N ASN A 464 -11.42 -15.21 1.89
CA ASN A 464 -11.60 -14.85 3.29
C ASN A 464 -10.44 -13.94 3.72
N PHE A 465 -10.75 -12.73 4.20
CA PHE A 465 -9.74 -11.79 4.70
C PHE A 465 -9.44 -12.08 6.17
N ALA A 466 -8.64 -13.12 6.38
CA ALA A 466 -8.43 -13.77 7.66
C ALA A 466 -7.07 -14.50 7.69
N PRO A 467 -6.57 -14.87 8.88
CA PRO A 467 -7.11 -14.54 10.19
C PRO A 467 -6.60 -13.19 10.73
N TRP A 468 -5.58 -12.60 10.11
CA TRP A 468 -4.92 -11.41 10.65
C TRP A 468 -5.53 -10.11 10.11
N SER A 469 -5.66 -9.13 11.00
CA SER A 469 -5.87 -7.73 10.62
C SER A 469 -4.55 -7.07 10.22
N GLY A 470 -4.64 -5.95 9.52
CA GLY A 470 -3.48 -5.13 9.16
C GLY A 470 -3.53 -4.60 7.74
N LEU A 471 -2.54 -3.76 7.42
CA LEU A 471 -2.34 -3.19 6.09
C LEU A 471 -1.52 -4.15 5.22
N TYR A 472 -2.01 -4.51 4.04
CA TYR A 472 -1.38 -5.47 3.12
C TYR A 472 -1.39 -4.95 1.69
N MET A 473 -0.49 -5.47 0.84
CA MET A 473 -0.36 -5.07 -0.56
C MET A 473 -1.15 -5.98 -1.50
N PHE A 474 -1.52 -5.43 -2.66
CA PHE A 474 -1.94 -6.22 -3.81
C PHE A 474 -1.54 -5.49 -5.09
N HIS A 475 -1.07 -6.23 -6.09
CA HIS A 475 -0.37 -5.64 -7.22
C HIS A 475 -0.33 -6.56 -8.44
N CYS A 476 0.07 -6.00 -9.58
CA CYS A 476 0.48 -6.77 -10.74
C CYS A 476 1.91 -7.26 -10.52
N HIS A 477 2.14 -8.57 -10.60
CA HIS A 477 3.43 -9.22 -10.40
C HIS A 477 4.30 -9.29 -11.67
N ASN A 478 3.94 -8.54 -12.72
CA ASN A 478 4.94 -8.09 -13.68
C ASN A 478 5.76 -7.01 -12.98
N LEU A 479 6.99 -7.31 -12.59
CA LEU A 479 7.76 -6.45 -11.69
C LEU A 479 8.09 -5.08 -12.30
N VAL A 480 8.16 -4.98 -13.64
CA VAL A 480 8.29 -3.68 -14.32
C VAL A 480 7.01 -2.85 -14.15
N HIS A 481 5.83 -3.48 -14.22
CA HIS A 481 4.58 -2.80 -13.96
C HIS A 481 4.44 -2.43 -12.48
N GLU A 482 4.86 -3.32 -11.59
CA GLU A 482 4.85 -3.13 -10.14
C GLU A 482 5.65 -1.90 -9.70
N ASP A 483 6.91 -1.78 -10.14
CA ASP A 483 7.80 -0.66 -9.78
C ASP A 483 7.33 0.69 -10.36
N HIS A 484 6.42 0.70 -11.34
CA HIS A 484 6.08 1.89 -12.13
C HIS A 484 4.58 2.05 -12.50
N ASP A 485 3.60 1.82 -11.65
CA ASP A 485 3.56 1.79 -10.19
C ASP A 485 2.27 1.01 -9.81
N MET A 486 2.10 -0.19 -10.39
CA MET A 486 0.85 -0.96 -10.39
C MET A 486 0.69 -1.77 -9.12
N MET A 487 0.75 -1.08 -8.00
CA MET A 487 0.57 -1.63 -6.67
C MET A 487 -0.35 -0.73 -5.85
N ALA A 488 -1.13 -1.36 -4.99
CA ALA A 488 -2.02 -0.70 -4.06
C ALA A 488 -2.07 -1.50 -2.76
N ALA A 489 -2.83 -0.99 -1.78
CA ALA A 489 -2.97 -1.60 -0.48
C ALA A 489 -4.44 -1.77 -0.10
N PHE A 490 -4.68 -2.74 0.78
CA PHE A 490 -5.95 -2.93 1.47
C PHE A 490 -5.69 -3.06 2.97
N ASN A 491 -6.65 -2.60 3.79
CA ASN A 491 -6.55 -2.70 5.24
C ASN A 491 -7.62 -3.66 5.76
N VAL A 492 -7.19 -4.81 6.28
CA VAL A 492 -8.08 -5.74 6.98
C VAL A 492 -8.43 -5.15 8.34
N THR A 493 -9.64 -4.61 8.48
CA THR A 493 -10.05 -3.89 9.69
C THR A 493 -10.26 -4.87 10.84
N GLN A 494 -9.52 -4.66 11.92
CA GLN A 494 -9.54 -5.49 13.12
C GLN A 494 -10.90 -5.49 13.83
N VAL A 495 -11.22 -6.61 14.47
CA VAL A 495 -12.30 -6.72 15.46
C VAL A 495 -11.76 -7.06 16.84
N ASP A 496 -12.47 -6.65 17.90
CA ASP A 496 -12.08 -6.98 19.28
C ASP A 496 -12.50 -8.42 19.64
N LEU A 497 -11.50 -9.29 19.80
CA LEU A 497 -11.68 -10.70 20.17
C LEU A 497 -11.25 -10.99 21.62
N SER A 498 -11.09 -9.95 22.44
CA SER A 498 -10.70 -10.10 23.86
C SER A 498 -11.67 -11.00 24.64
N SER A 499 -12.97 -10.85 24.42
CA SER A 499 -14.01 -11.69 25.06
C SER A 499 -13.99 -13.15 24.59
N PHE A 500 -13.25 -13.47 23.53
CA PHE A 500 -13.09 -14.82 22.97
C PHE A 500 -11.73 -15.44 23.33
N GLY A 501 -10.96 -14.80 24.22
CA GLY A 501 -9.67 -15.30 24.69
C GLY A 501 -8.47 -14.84 23.86
N TYR A 502 -8.66 -13.89 22.95
CA TYR A 502 -7.60 -13.35 22.09
C TYR A 502 -7.46 -11.82 22.25
N PRO A 503 -7.04 -11.33 23.43
CA PRO A 503 -6.74 -9.91 23.60
C PRO A 503 -5.48 -9.55 22.79
N GLU A 504 -5.54 -8.49 21.99
CA GLU A 504 -4.34 -7.99 21.33
C GLU A 504 -3.49 -7.18 22.32
N THR A 505 -2.33 -7.71 22.67
CA THR A 505 -1.37 -7.06 23.59
C THR A 505 -0.28 -6.28 22.83
N VAL A 506 -0.05 -6.65 21.58
CA VAL A 506 0.90 -6.03 20.65
C VAL A 506 0.20 -5.82 19.33
N SER A 507 0.17 -4.58 18.83
CA SER A 507 -0.37 -4.30 17.50
C SER A 507 0.65 -4.70 16.44
N PHE A 508 0.18 -5.47 15.45
CA PHE A 508 0.95 -5.79 14.25
C PHE A 508 0.22 -5.32 12.99
N ASN A 509 -0.58 -4.25 13.07
CA ASN A 509 -1.39 -3.78 11.94
C ASN A 509 -0.66 -2.74 11.06
N ASP A 510 0.48 -2.22 11.53
CA ASP A 510 1.31 -1.25 10.82
C ASP A 510 2.61 -1.91 10.31
N PRO A 511 2.83 -2.04 8.99
CA PRO A 511 4.06 -2.63 8.45
C PRO A 511 5.33 -1.86 8.86
N MET A 512 5.18 -0.57 9.14
CA MET A 512 6.28 0.34 9.47
C MET A 512 6.53 0.46 10.97
N ALA A 513 5.88 -0.39 11.79
CA ALA A 513 5.98 -0.36 13.24
C ALA A 513 7.45 -0.34 13.72
N PRO A 514 7.89 0.69 14.48
CA PRO A 514 9.31 0.93 14.79
C PRO A 514 10.04 -0.26 15.43
N VAL A 515 9.33 -1.08 16.22
CA VAL A 515 9.91 -2.20 16.97
C VAL A 515 10.36 -3.36 16.07
N PHE A 516 9.78 -3.48 14.87
CA PHE A 516 10.03 -4.54 13.89
C PHE A 516 10.89 -4.07 12.71
N ARG A 517 11.36 -2.81 12.74
CA ARG A 517 12.23 -2.26 11.69
C ARG A 517 13.61 -2.91 11.66
N ALA A 518 14.25 -2.81 10.49
CA ALA A 518 15.64 -3.15 10.29
C ALA A 518 16.57 -2.43 11.28
N LYS A 519 17.67 -3.08 11.64
CA LYS A 519 18.65 -2.62 12.64
C LYS A 519 20.06 -2.73 12.08
N PRO A 520 21.02 -1.89 12.51
CA PRO A 520 22.42 -2.06 12.15
C PRO A 520 22.94 -3.45 12.50
N TYR A 521 23.70 -4.07 11.61
CA TYR A 521 24.29 -5.39 11.80
C TYR A 521 25.74 -5.29 12.28
N SER A 522 26.04 -5.95 13.40
CA SER A 522 27.39 -6.04 13.96
C SER A 522 27.80 -7.48 14.27
N GLY A 523 27.13 -8.47 13.66
CA GLY A 523 27.31 -9.90 13.92
C GLY A 523 26.13 -10.55 14.64
N THR A 524 26.05 -11.87 14.55
CA THR A 524 25.03 -12.69 15.24
C THR A 524 25.65 -13.45 16.41
N SER A 525 25.05 -13.32 17.61
CA SER A 525 25.35 -14.19 18.75
C SER A 525 24.27 -15.28 18.85
N LEU A 526 24.64 -16.53 18.59
CA LEU A 526 23.70 -17.65 18.65
C LEU A 526 23.15 -17.88 20.07
N ASP A 527 23.93 -17.61 21.11
CA ASP A 527 23.45 -17.68 22.49
C ASP A 527 22.35 -16.64 22.77
N GLN A 528 22.50 -15.41 22.26
CA GLN A 528 21.47 -14.37 22.38
C GLN A 528 20.23 -14.71 21.53
N VAL A 529 20.43 -15.25 20.33
CA VAL A 529 19.35 -15.72 19.46
C VAL A 529 18.53 -16.79 20.16
N GLN A 530 19.18 -17.84 20.64
CA GLN A 530 18.52 -19.01 21.20
C GLN A 530 17.86 -18.74 22.56
N ASN A 531 18.52 -17.97 23.42
CA ASN A 531 18.09 -17.82 24.82
C ASN A 531 17.29 -16.53 25.10
N VAL A 532 17.29 -15.55 24.19
CA VAL A 532 16.61 -14.27 24.39
C VAL A 532 15.66 -13.94 23.24
N MET A 533 16.17 -13.89 22.01
CA MET A 533 15.38 -13.44 20.86
C MET A 533 14.25 -14.41 20.51
N LEU A 534 14.54 -15.71 20.33
CA LEU A 534 13.52 -16.70 19.96
C LEU A 534 12.42 -16.87 21.03
N PRO A 535 12.74 -16.96 22.35
CA PRO A 535 11.71 -16.91 23.38
C PRO A 535 10.91 -15.59 23.36
N GLY A 536 11.59 -14.46 23.14
CA GLY A 536 10.97 -13.15 23.02
C GLY A 536 9.97 -13.07 21.86
N MET A 537 10.33 -13.58 20.68
CA MET A 537 9.46 -13.63 19.51
C MET A 537 8.20 -14.48 19.78
N GLN A 538 8.34 -15.66 20.39
CA GLN A 538 7.18 -16.46 20.76
C GLN A 538 6.29 -15.79 21.81
N ASN A 539 6.89 -15.04 22.75
CA ASN A 539 6.13 -14.28 23.75
C ASN A 539 5.36 -13.09 23.16
N LEU A 540 5.66 -12.67 21.92
CA LEU A 540 4.83 -11.69 21.21
C LEU A 540 3.44 -12.24 20.88
N ASP A 541 3.29 -13.58 20.86
CA ASP A 541 2.08 -14.27 20.41
C ASP A 541 1.54 -13.71 19.08
N ALA A 542 2.46 -13.47 18.13
CA ALA A 542 2.14 -12.88 16.84
C ALA A 542 1.20 -13.77 16.01
N TYR A 543 1.20 -15.08 16.29
CA TYR A 543 0.45 -16.10 15.59
C TYR A 543 -0.21 -17.06 16.60
N PRO A 544 -1.30 -16.61 17.26
CA PRO A 544 -2.14 -17.52 18.02
C PRO A 544 -2.71 -18.60 17.09
N ASP A 545 -3.33 -19.65 17.65
CA ASP A 545 -3.88 -20.74 16.83
C ASP A 545 -4.87 -20.20 15.77
N ALA A 546 -4.48 -20.28 14.49
CA ALA A 546 -5.22 -19.66 13.39
C ALA A 546 -6.63 -20.22 13.23
N LYS A 547 -6.83 -21.53 13.44
CA LYS A 547 -8.16 -22.16 13.35
C LYS A 547 -9.07 -21.69 14.46
N ALA A 548 -8.55 -21.60 15.68
CA ALA A 548 -9.30 -21.09 16.82
C ALA A 548 -9.57 -19.58 16.70
N MET A 549 -8.66 -18.83 16.07
CA MET A 549 -8.88 -17.43 15.70
C MET A 549 -10.02 -17.26 14.68
N GLU A 550 -10.02 -18.06 13.61
CA GLU A 550 -11.12 -18.08 12.64
C GLU A 550 -12.46 -18.48 13.28
N LYS A 551 -12.45 -19.47 14.19
CA LYS A 551 -13.63 -19.82 14.97
C LYS A 551 -14.11 -18.67 15.85
N ALA A 552 -13.20 -17.94 16.50
CA ALA A 552 -13.55 -16.77 17.31
C ALA A 552 -14.16 -15.65 16.46
N LEU A 553 -13.63 -15.41 15.25
CA LEU A 553 -14.20 -14.47 14.28
C LEU A 553 -15.61 -14.88 13.85
N ASP A 554 -15.81 -16.16 13.56
CA ASP A 554 -17.14 -16.72 13.24
C ASP A 554 -18.13 -16.51 14.39
N ASP A 555 -17.72 -16.81 15.62
CA ASP A 555 -18.56 -16.66 16.82
C ASP A 555 -18.85 -15.19 17.11
N TYR A 556 -17.87 -14.28 16.92
CA TYR A 556 -18.04 -12.84 17.00
C TYR A 556 -19.11 -12.34 16.03
N TYR A 557 -19.14 -12.83 14.78
CA TYR A 557 -20.15 -12.41 13.82
C TYR A 557 -21.53 -13.07 13.99
N LYS A 558 -21.60 -14.25 14.62
CA LYS A 558 -22.87 -14.93 14.96
C LYS A 558 -23.52 -14.32 16.21
N ASN A 559 -22.70 -13.99 17.21
CA ASN A 559 -23.10 -13.43 18.49
C ASN A 559 -22.31 -12.14 18.74
N PRO A 560 -22.55 -11.07 17.96
CA PRO A 560 -21.87 -9.81 18.19
C PRO A 560 -22.14 -9.41 19.64
N PRO A 561 -21.10 -9.07 20.43
CA PRO A 561 -21.28 -8.76 21.84
C PRO A 561 -22.40 -7.74 21.97
N THR A 562 -23.46 -8.12 22.69
CA THR A 562 -24.54 -7.19 23.01
C THR A 562 -23.88 -5.99 23.65
N THR A 563 -24.08 -4.81 23.10
CA THR A 563 -23.84 -3.55 23.80
C THR A 563 -24.71 -3.55 25.05
N SER A 564 -24.19 -4.15 26.11
CA SER A 564 -24.84 -4.18 27.40
C SER A 564 -24.79 -2.75 27.91
N LYS A 565 -25.96 -2.09 27.90
CA LYS A 565 -26.26 -1.01 28.82
C LYS A 565 -26.02 -1.54 30.22
N THR A 566 -24.82 -1.35 30.76
CA THR A 566 -24.56 -1.64 32.17
C THR A 566 -25.36 -0.64 32.99
N THR A 567 -26.55 -1.08 33.38
CA THR A 567 -27.37 -0.45 34.40
C THR A 567 -26.68 -0.76 35.73
N THR A 568 -25.87 0.16 36.23
CA THR A 568 -25.30 0.04 37.57
C THR A 568 -26.39 0.36 38.58
N THR A 569 -27.02 -0.68 39.11
CA THR A 569 -28.00 -0.62 40.19
C THR A 569 -27.34 -0.04 41.44
N THR A 570 -27.64 1.21 41.79
CA THR A 570 -27.44 1.73 43.14
C THR A 570 -28.68 1.37 43.95
N THR A 571 -28.53 0.43 44.87
CA THR A 571 -29.53 0.12 45.89
C THR A 571 -29.79 1.35 46.75
N SER A 572 -31.02 1.89 46.68
CA SER A 572 -31.62 2.64 47.78
C SER A 572 -32.99 2.05 48.07
N THR A 573 -33.08 1.41 49.23
CA THR A 573 -34.30 0.96 49.87
C THR A 573 -35.03 2.20 50.43
N THR A 574 -36.28 2.44 50.03
CA THR A 574 -37.41 2.76 50.93
C THR A 574 -38.74 2.98 50.18
N THR A 575 -39.68 2.07 50.44
CA THR A 575 -41.13 2.27 50.66
C THR A 575 -42.07 2.61 49.47
N PRO A 576 -43.18 1.86 49.30
CA PRO A 576 -44.08 1.98 48.16
C PRO A 576 -45.21 3.00 48.37
N SER A 577 -45.62 3.68 47.30
CA SER A 577 -46.92 4.34 47.21
C SER A 577 -47.54 4.08 45.84
N THR A 578 -48.69 3.42 45.87
CA THR A 578 -49.63 3.13 44.79
C THR A 578 -50.27 4.40 44.23
N LEU A 579 -50.54 4.46 42.92
CA LEU A 579 -51.88 4.77 42.34
C LEU A 579 -51.85 4.80 40.79
N VAL A 580 -52.60 3.85 40.21
CA VAL A 580 -53.64 3.99 39.17
C VAL A 580 -53.28 4.38 37.72
N THR A 581 -53.55 3.38 36.86
CA THR A 581 -53.95 3.34 35.45
C THR A 581 -54.40 4.62 34.73
N SER A 582 -53.99 4.77 33.46
CA SER A 582 -54.93 4.74 32.33
C SER A 582 -54.23 4.53 30.98
N THR A 583 -54.80 3.64 30.19
CA THR A 583 -54.48 3.29 28.80
C THR A 583 -55.34 4.12 27.85
N VAL A 584 -54.78 4.66 26.75
CA VAL A 584 -55.53 4.86 25.50
C VAL A 584 -54.60 4.64 24.30
N SER A 585 -55.02 3.73 23.42
CA SER A 585 -54.54 3.48 22.07
C SER A 585 -55.38 4.30 21.09
N THR A 586 -54.80 4.84 20.01
CA THR A 586 -55.52 4.95 18.74
C THR A 586 -54.60 5.14 17.52
N THR A 587 -54.96 4.36 16.50
CA THR A 587 -54.42 4.15 15.17
C THR A 587 -54.67 5.35 14.24
N VAL A 588 -53.76 5.59 13.28
CA VAL A 588 -53.94 6.60 12.20
C VAL A 588 -54.17 5.90 10.86
N THR A 589 -55.19 6.34 10.13
CA THR A 589 -55.59 5.90 8.78
C THR A 589 -55.23 6.96 7.74
N THR A 590 -54.93 6.49 6.53
CA THR A 590 -54.52 7.19 5.31
C THR A 590 -55.69 7.80 4.52
N ALA A 591 -55.46 8.94 3.84
CA ALA A 591 -55.41 9.06 2.37
C ALA A 591 -55.85 10.44 1.77
N LYS A 592 -55.12 10.81 0.68
CA LYS A 592 -55.55 11.46 -0.60
C LYS A 592 -55.92 12.97 -0.65
N ALA A 593 -55.29 13.74 -1.55
CA ALA A 593 -55.68 13.91 -2.97
C ALA A 593 -55.15 15.22 -3.63
N THR A 594 -54.47 15.04 -4.76
CA THR A 594 -54.70 15.60 -6.12
C THR A 594 -54.64 17.12 -6.44
N THR A 595 -53.94 17.33 -7.57
CA THR A 595 -53.55 18.49 -8.41
C THR A 595 -54.64 19.30 -9.10
N THR A 596 -54.29 20.53 -9.52
CA THR A 596 -54.81 21.20 -10.73
C THR A 596 -53.75 22.05 -11.44
N LYS A 597 -53.80 22.05 -12.79
CA LYS A 597 -53.01 22.82 -13.78
C LYS A 597 -53.93 23.83 -14.47
N SER A 598 -53.37 24.90 -15.05
CA SER A 598 -53.95 25.57 -16.23
C SER A 598 -52.86 26.09 -17.19
N GLU A 599 -53.16 26.02 -18.49
CA GLU A 599 -52.37 26.40 -19.67
C GLU A 599 -52.81 27.77 -20.20
N ASP A 600 -51.93 28.54 -20.90
CA ASP A 600 -52.10 28.87 -22.34
C ASP A 600 -50.89 29.61 -22.98
N LYS A 601 -50.77 29.51 -24.31
CA LYS A 601 -49.64 29.78 -25.26
C LYS A 601 -49.85 31.09 -26.12
N PRO A 602 -49.16 31.38 -27.27
CA PRO A 602 -47.71 31.56 -27.61
C PRO A 602 -47.40 32.76 -28.59
N LYS A 603 -46.11 33.05 -28.91
CA LYS A 603 -45.49 33.57 -30.19
C LYS A 603 -44.12 34.25 -29.92
N THR A 604 -43.02 34.23 -30.69
CA THR A 604 -42.43 33.42 -31.79
C THR A 604 -40.94 33.82 -31.92
N THR A 605 -40.05 32.88 -32.31
CA THR A 605 -38.68 33.05 -32.92
C THR A 605 -37.56 33.71 -32.06
N THR A 606 -36.34 33.17 -31.89
CA THR A 606 -35.40 32.60 -32.87
C THR A 606 -34.31 31.75 -32.18
N THR A 607 -33.77 30.77 -32.91
CA THR A 607 -32.79 29.71 -32.61
C THR A 607 -31.45 30.10 -31.97
N ALA A 608 -30.99 29.33 -30.96
CA ALA A 608 -29.59 28.93 -30.75
C ALA A 608 -29.50 27.64 -29.90
N LYS A 609 -28.53 26.77 -30.24
CA LYS A 609 -28.31 25.38 -29.80
C LYS A 609 -28.39 25.14 -28.28
N ALA A 610 -29.21 24.17 -27.88
CA ALA A 610 -29.22 23.60 -26.53
C ALA A 610 -28.17 22.47 -26.40
N THR A 611 -27.19 22.70 -25.53
CA THR A 611 -26.29 21.68 -24.98
C THR A 611 -27.10 20.80 -24.03
N THR A 612 -27.22 19.51 -24.33
CA THR A 612 -27.85 18.52 -23.45
C THR A 612 -27.07 18.38 -22.15
N THR A 613 -27.62 18.93 -21.08
CA THR A 613 -27.30 18.64 -19.68
C THR A 613 -27.53 17.15 -19.38
N LYS A 614 -26.45 16.40 -19.12
CA LYS A 614 -26.53 15.10 -18.44
C LYS A 614 -26.96 15.35 -16.99
N LYS A 615 -28.06 14.72 -16.60
CA LYS A 615 -28.47 14.60 -15.19
C LYS A 615 -27.39 13.85 -14.43
N ASN A 616 -26.75 14.51 -13.46
CA ASN A 616 -25.99 13.88 -12.40
C ASN A 616 -26.96 13.11 -11.51
N ASN A 617 -26.90 11.79 -11.56
CA ASN A 617 -27.41 10.94 -10.49
C ASN A 617 -26.31 10.79 -9.43
N ASN A 618 -26.05 11.85 -8.66
CA ASN A 618 -25.34 11.72 -7.38
C ASN A 618 -26.41 11.51 -6.30
N ALA A 619 -26.53 10.28 -5.81
CA ALA A 619 -27.07 10.07 -4.47
C ALA A 619 -26.00 10.57 -3.48
N GLY A 620 -26.36 11.54 -2.64
CA GLY A 620 -25.45 12.42 -1.93
C GLY A 620 -24.58 11.77 -0.86
N THR A 621 -23.29 12.04 -0.93
CA THR A 621 -22.40 12.03 0.24
C THR A 621 -22.58 13.36 0.97
N ASP A 622 -22.97 13.30 2.24
CA ASP A 622 -23.01 14.48 3.11
C ASP A 622 -21.57 15.02 3.30
N PRO A 623 -21.25 16.25 2.84
CA PRO A 623 -19.92 16.81 2.97
C PRO A 623 -19.51 17.06 4.42
N PHE A 624 -20.47 17.10 5.36
CA PHE A 624 -20.20 17.25 6.80
C PHE A 624 -19.99 15.91 7.51
N LYS A 625 -19.97 14.79 6.79
CA LYS A 625 -19.68 13.48 7.38
C LYS A 625 -18.24 13.45 7.90
N ILE A 626 -18.11 13.18 9.20
CA ILE A 626 -16.82 13.10 9.90
C ILE A 626 -16.39 11.64 10.06
N ASP A 627 -15.18 11.33 9.62
CA ASP A 627 -14.57 10.01 9.76
C ASP A 627 -13.90 9.91 11.14
N PRO A 628 -14.31 8.97 12.01
CA PRO A 628 -13.77 8.87 13.36
C PRO A 628 -12.32 8.34 13.38
N LEU A 629 -11.53 8.79 14.35
CA LEU A 629 -10.22 8.23 14.70
C LEU A 629 -10.25 7.63 16.12
N PRO A 630 -10.87 6.44 16.30
CA PRO A 630 -11.08 5.84 17.63
C PRO A 630 -9.80 5.58 18.43
N SER A 631 -8.71 5.28 17.73
CA SER A 631 -7.41 4.96 18.32
C SER A 631 -6.37 6.07 18.12
N PHE A 632 -6.82 7.31 17.89
CA PHE A 632 -5.92 8.43 17.70
C PHE A 632 -5.09 8.69 18.96
N ASP A 633 -3.77 8.56 18.85
CA ASP A 633 -2.82 9.01 19.86
C ASP A 633 -2.14 10.30 19.40
N TRP A 634 -2.60 11.42 19.97
CA TRP A 634 -2.00 12.71 19.69
C TRP A 634 -0.53 12.76 20.09
N ARG A 635 -0.08 12.02 21.12
CA ARG A 635 1.32 12.06 21.59
C ARG A 635 2.29 11.40 20.62
N ALA A 636 1.86 10.35 19.93
CA ALA A 636 2.66 9.67 18.91
C ALA A 636 2.60 10.40 17.56
N THR A 637 1.54 11.15 17.29
CA THR A 637 1.33 11.83 16.01
C THR A 637 2.31 12.99 15.82
N ALA A 638 3.17 12.92 14.80
CA ALA A 638 4.10 14.01 14.48
C ALA A 638 3.35 15.21 13.87
N PRO A 639 3.81 16.46 14.09
CA PRO A 639 3.24 17.61 13.41
C PRO A 639 3.40 17.45 11.90
N LEU A 640 2.36 17.82 11.12
CA LEU A 640 2.41 17.74 9.66
C LEU A 640 3.63 18.50 9.12
N LYS A 641 4.35 17.93 8.15
CA LYS A 641 5.48 18.56 7.46
C LYS A 641 5.02 19.17 6.15
N ILE A 642 4.94 20.50 6.09
CA ILE A 642 4.51 21.24 4.90
C ILE A 642 5.77 21.78 4.21
N ARG A 643 6.07 21.29 2.99
CA ARG A 643 7.25 21.64 2.18
C ARG A 643 6.84 22.18 0.80
N PRO A 644 6.27 23.39 0.70
CA PRO A 644 5.68 23.92 -0.53
C PRO A 644 6.73 24.59 -1.43
N PHE A 645 7.88 23.94 -1.59
CA PHE A 645 9.02 24.48 -2.32
C PHE A 645 8.74 24.42 -3.83
N LYS A 646 8.95 25.54 -4.50
CA LYS A 646 8.82 25.65 -5.96
C LYS A 646 9.96 26.52 -6.46
N PRO A 647 10.73 26.08 -7.47
CA PRO A 647 11.89 26.83 -7.97
C PRO A 647 11.52 28.17 -8.60
N LYS A 648 10.24 28.40 -8.94
CA LYS A 648 9.71 29.71 -9.34
C LYS A 648 8.43 30.03 -8.59
N TYR A 649 8.37 31.23 -8.03
CA TYR A 649 7.20 31.67 -7.27
C TYR A 649 6.10 32.23 -8.19
N HIS A 650 4.97 31.53 -8.29
CA HIS A 650 3.78 32.04 -8.97
C HIS A 650 2.69 32.40 -7.96
N LEU A 651 2.27 33.67 -7.93
CA LEU A 651 1.17 34.13 -7.09
C LEU A 651 -0.14 33.63 -7.71
N THR A 652 -0.69 32.56 -7.13
CA THR A 652 -1.94 31.90 -7.55
C THR A 652 -2.73 31.49 -6.30
N MET A 653 -4.01 31.16 -6.43
CA MET A 653 -4.80 30.73 -5.27
C MET A 653 -4.38 29.36 -4.71
N ALA A 654 -3.65 28.53 -5.48
CA ALA A 654 -3.08 27.24 -5.04
C ALA A 654 -4.04 26.35 -4.20
N VAL A 655 -5.26 26.18 -4.71
CA VAL A 655 -6.38 25.49 -4.05
C VAL A 655 -6.44 24.01 -4.42
N ASN A 656 -6.75 23.14 -3.45
CA ASN A 656 -7.09 21.72 -3.64
C ASN A 656 -8.46 21.42 -3.00
N THR A 657 -9.02 20.23 -3.15
CA THR A 657 -10.20 19.81 -2.36
C THR A 657 -9.73 19.05 -1.12
N SER A 658 -10.36 19.30 0.03
CA SER A 658 -10.10 18.60 1.30
C SER A 658 -11.43 18.14 1.91
N ASN A 659 -11.37 17.23 2.87
CA ASN A 659 -12.53 16.68 3.57
C ASN A 659 -12.71 17.40 4.91
N PHE A 660 -13.95 17.55 5.38
CA PHE A 660 -14.23 18.12 6.70
C PHE A 660 -13.56 17.33 7.83
N SER A 661 -13.33 16.01 7.71
CA SER A 661 -12.54 15.21 8.67
C SER A 661 -11.11 15.73 8.88
N GLU A 662 -10.57 16.54 7.97
CA GLU A 662 -9.23 17.13 8.07
C GLU A 662 -9.28 18.57 8.62
N LEU A 663 -10.44 19.05 9.12
CA LEU A 663 -10.64 20.47 9.47
C LEU A 663 -9.75 20.95 10.62
N ILE A 664 -9.67 20.16 11.70
CA ILE A 664 -8.85 20.43 12.88
C ILE A 664 -7.80 19.32 12.97
N GLU A 665 -6.51 19.67 13.01
CA GLU A 665 -5.41 18.69 13.13
C GLU A 665 -4.86 18.65 14.55
N MET A 666 -4.87 17.47 15.14
CA MET A 666 -4.24 17.19 16.43
C MET A 666 -2.88 16.51 16.20
N ASP A 667 -1.88 16.83 17.00
CA ASP A 667 -0.54 16.25 16.94
C ASP A 667 0.13 16.36 18.32
N ARG A 668 1.36 15.85 18.46
CA ARG A 668 2.08 15.79 19.74
C ARG A 668 2.35 17.14 20.39
N ASN A 669 2.23 18.24 19.63
CA ASN A 669 2.41 19.59 20.15
C ASN A 669 1.13 20.15 20.78
N TYR A 670 0.00 19.45 20.68
CA TYR A 670 -1.32 19.97 21.08
C TYR A 670 -1.34 20.56 22.50
N LEU A 671 -0.79 19.87 23.50
CA LEU A 671 -0.84 20.34 24.90
C LEU A 671 0.03 21.59 25.13
N ASP A 672 1.21 21.64 24.53
CA ASP A 672 2.10 22.81 24.63
C ASP A 672 1.46 24.00 23.92
N ARG A 673 0.80 23.75 22.79
CA ARG A 673 0.15 24.80 21.99
C ARG A 673 -1.10 25.36 22.64
N ILE A 674 -2.00 24.54 23.18
CA ILE A 674 -3.17 25.08 23.90
C ILE A 674 -2.77 25.82 25.18
N THR A 675 -1.66 25.42 25.83
CA THR A 675 -1.09 26.18 26.96
C THR A 675 -0.59 27.55 26.51
N LEU A 676 0.19 27.61 25.44
CA LEU A 676 0.69 28.86 24.86
C LEU A 676 -0.45 29.77 24.35
N ARG A 677 -1.48 29.18 23.72
CA ARG A 677 -2.67 29.93 23.24
C ARG A 677 -3.40 30.59 24.40
N LYS A 678 -3.63 29.88 25.52
CA LYS A 678 -4.24 30.45 26.72
C LYS A 678 -3.44 31.63 27.27
N GLN A 679 -2.12 31.51 27.31
CA GLN A 679 -1.25 32.61 27.73
C GLN A 679 -1.38 33.82 26.80
N ILE A 680 -1.26 33.63 25.49
CA ILE A 680 -1.37 34.70 24.48
C ILE A 680 -2.74 35.39 24.55
N MET A 681 -3.83 34.63 24.73
CA MET A 681 -5.18 35.18 24.83
C MET A 681 -5.40 35.99 26.11
N GLN A 682 -4.66 35.68 27.18
CA GLN A 682 -4.65 36.46 28.42
C GLN A 682 -3.83 37.75 28.25
N GLU A 683 -2.64 37.66 27.66
CA GLU A 683 -1.70 38.78 27.51
C GLU A 683 -2.12 39.77 26.40
N HIS A 684 -2.76 39.27 25.34
CA HIS A 684 -3.07 40.01 24.11
C HIS A 684 -4.54 39.84 23.71
N ASN A 685 -5.45 39.85 24.67
CA ASN A 685 -6.88 39.57 24.46
C ASN A 685 -7.51 40.43 23.35
N ASP A 686 -7.23 41.74 23.34
CA ASP A 686 -7.84 42.68 22.41
C ASP A 686 -7.38 42.50 20.95
N ILE A 687 -6.20 41.90 20.76
CA ILE A 687 -5.65 41.54 19.44
C ILE A 687 -6.12 40.16 19.01
N THR A 688 -6.26 39.22 19.95
CA THR A 688 -6.44 37.79 19.68
C THR A 688 -7.89 37.38 19.50
N ILE A 689 -8.86 38.09 20.08
CA ILE A 689 -10.26 37.70 19.99
C ILE A 689 -11.22 38.89 19.93
N GLN A 690 -12.06 38.96 18.90
CA GLN A 690 -13.18 39.90 18.81
C GLN A 690 -14.33 39.31 18.01
N ALA A 691 -15.56 39.70 18.35
CA ALA A 691 -16.77 39.35 17.61
C ALA A 691 -17.76 40.51 17.59
N LYS A 692 -18.25 40.88 16.39
CA LYS A 692 -19.40 41.79 16.26
C LYS A 692 -20.71 41.08 16.60
N PRO A 693 -21.76 41.77 17.08
CA PRO A 693 -23.03 41.13 17.44
C PRO A 693 -23.66 40.30 16.31
N GLU A 694 -23.55 40.78 15.07
CA GLU A 694 -24.10 40.15 13.86
C GLU A 694 -23.42 38.82 13.47
N VAL A 695 -22.20 38.52 13.94
CA VAL A 695 -21.53 37.25 13.64
C VAL A 695 -21.94 36.13 14.60
N LYS A 696 -22.66 36.44 15.69
CA LYS A 696 -23.04 35.48 16.72
C LYS A 696 -23.71 34.21 16.16
N PRO A 697 -24.69 34.27 15.22
CA PRO A 697 -25.32 33.06 14.70
C PRO A 697 -24.32 32.10 14.03
N ALA A 698 -23.32 32.63 13.33
CA ALA A 698 -22.29 31.83 12.67
C ALA A 698 -21.31 31.21 13.68
N ILE A 699 -20.99 31.94 14.75
CA ILE A 699 -20.17 31.43 15.86
C ILE A 699 -20.90 30.29 16.58
N ASP A 700 -22.17 30.49 16.91
CA ASP A 700 -22.98 29.50 17.60
C ASP A 700 -23.12 28.22 16.76
N GLU A 701 -23.35 28.35 15.45
CA GLU A 701 -23.42 27.22 14.51
C GLU A 701 -22.10 26.44 14.47
N LEU A 702 -20.97 27.12 14.23
CA LEU A 702 -19.65 26.49 14.16
C LEU A 702 -19.29 25.82 15.49
N TYR A 703 -19.53 26.50 16.62
CA TYR A 703 -19.26 25.98 17.96
C TYR A 703 -20.06 24.71 18.24
N THR A 704 -21.36 24.77 17.99
CA THR A 704 -22.28 23.65 18.26
C THR A 704 -21.86 22.44 17.46
N TRP A 705 -21.55 22.61 16.18
CA TRP A 705 -21.11 21.51 15.33
C TRP A 705 -19.74 20.97 15.76
N LEU A 706 -18.77 21.84 16.07
CA LEU A 706 -17.45 21.40 16.52
C LEU A 706 -17.51 20.59 17.83
N VAL A 707 -18.25 21.09 18.82
CA VAL A 707 -18.30 20.52 20.17
C VAL A 707 -19.22 19.30 20.25
N ASN A 708 -20.37 19.34 19.59
CA ASN A 708 -21.37 18.28 19.74
C ASN A 708 -21.23 17.17 18.70
N GLU A 709 -20.56 17.42 17.57
CA GLU A 709 -20.42 16.46 16.48
C GLU A 709 -18.95 16.23 16.11
N TYR A 710 -18.21 17.25 15.68
CA TYR A 710 -16.88 17.07 15.11
C TYR A 710 -15.88 16.44 16.09
N LEU A 711 -15.62 17.07 17.23
CA LEU A 711 -14.57 16.64 18.17
C LEU A 711 -14.85 15.25 18.77
N PRO A 712 -16.05 14.94 19.31
CA PRO A 712 -16.32 13.62 19.87
C PRO A 712 -16.39 12.52 18.80
N VAL A 713 -16.74 12.84 17.55
CA VAL A 713 -16.75 11.85 16.46
C VAL A 713 -15.35 11.66 15.89
N ARG A 714 -14.64 12.75 15.57
CA ARG A 714 -13.31 12.71 14.94
C ARG A 714 -12.24 12.18 15.90
N TYR A 715 -12.26 12.63 17.15
CA TYR A 715 -11.22 12.35 18.15
C TYR A 715 -11.81 11.78 19.45
N PRO A 716 -12.53 10.65 19.41
CA PRO A 716 -13.21 10.08 20.59
C PRO A 716 -12.25 9.65 21.71
N SER A 717 -10.97 9.41 21.41
CA SER A 717 -9.92 9.15 22.43
C SER A 717 -9.53 10.40 23.22
N MET A 718 -9.74 11.59 22.63
CA MET A 718 -9.43 12.88 23.24
C MET A 718 -10.68 13.59 23.74
N PHE A 719 -11.85 13.35 23.15
CA PHE A 719 -13.09 14.03 23.49
C PHE A 719 -14.28 13.07 23.63
N SER A 720 -15.03 13.16 24.72
CA SER A 720 -16.28 12.42 24.88
C SER A 720 -17.40 13.28 25.45
N ILE A 721 -18.64 13.05 25.01
CA ILE A 721 -19.80 13.77 25.54
C ILE A 721 -20.18 13.17 26.90
N THR A 722 -20.30 14.02 27.92
CA THR A 722 -20.79 13.67 29.26
C THR A 722 -22.02 14.52 29.61
N PRO A 723 -22.78 14.19 30.69
CA PRO A 723 -23.93 14.99 31.11
C PRO A 723 -23.62 16.45 31.46
N VAL A 724 -22.34 16.80 31.69
CA VAL A 724 -21.92 18.14 32.10
C VAL A 724 -21.21 18.93 30.98
N GLY A 725 -20.92 18.31 29.83
CA GLY A 725 -20.16 18.94 28.75
C GLY A 725 -19.44 17.94 27.83
N LEU A 726 -18.72 18.46 26.83
CA LEU A 726 -17.71 17.67 26.10
C LEU A 726 -16.43 17.60 26.95
N LEU A 727 -16.11 16.42 27.47
CA LEU A 727 -14.89 16.16 28.21
C LEU A 727 -13.70 16.07 27.26
N ASN A 728 -12.72 16.96 27.40
CA ASN A 728 -11.40 16.84 26.80
C ASN A 728 -10.52 15.99 27.72
N HIS A 729 -10.32 14.71 27.39
CA HIS A 729 -9.51 13.75 28.14
C HIS A 729 -8.03 14.15 28.25
N THR A 730 -7.54 15.01 27.37
CA THR A 730 -6.16 15.49 27.42
C THR A 730 -5.95 16.54 28.52
N THR A 731 -6.91 17.44 28.71
CA THR A 731 -6.81 18.54 29.69
C THR A 731 -7.68 18.33 30.94
N SER A 732 -8.54 17.30 30.93
CA SER A 732 -9.58 17.04 31.94
C SER A 732 -10.62 18.16 32.11
N ILE A 733 -10.78 19.02 31.10
CA ILE A 733 -11.73 20.15 31.09
C ILE A 733 -13.02 19.72 30.36
N HIS A 734 -14.16 20.19 30.87
CA HIS A 734 -15.45 20.07 30.19
C HIS A 734 -15.80 21.35 29.43
N LEU A 735 -16.07 21.23 28.13
CA LEU A 735 -16.58 22.32 27.30
C LEU A 735 -18.13 22.33 27.35
N PRO A 736 -18.77 23.50 27.49
CA PRO A 736 -20.23 23.59 27.44
C PRO A 736 -20.80 23.06 26.11
N LEU A 737 -21.86 22.24 26.13
CA LEU A 737 -22.51 21.78 24.89
C LEU A 737 -23.33 22.88 24.19
N GLN A 738 -23.54 24.00 24.88
CA GLN A 738 -24.31 25.15 24.39
C GLN A 738 -23.43 26.39 24.38
N PRO A 739 -23.49 27.20 23.30
CA PRO A 739 -22.70 28.42 23.19
C PRO A 739 -23.13 29.47 24.23
N SER A 740 -22.22 30.36 24.57
CA SER A 740 -22.48 31.49 25.47
C SER A 740 -23.42 32.51 24.82
N SER A 741 -24.14 33.26 25.65
CA SER A 741 -24.87 34.46 25.21
C SER A 741 -23.93 35.56 24.69
N ASP A 742 -22.68 35.56 25.14
CA ASP A 742 -21.60 36.43 24.68
C ASP A 742 -20.76 35.71 23.59
N PRO A 743 -20.75 36.19 22.32
CA PRO A 743 -20.03 35.55 21.22
C PRO A 743 -18.52 35.49 21.43
N THR A 744 -17.94 36.46 22.14
CA THR A 744 -16.50 36.49 22.44
C THR A 744 -16.13 35.36 23.40
N LYS A 745 -17.00 35.01 24.36
CA LYS A 745 -16.77 33.85 25.23
C LYS A 745 -16.83 32.53 24.48
N THR A 746 -17.75 32.39 23.51
CA THR A 746 -17.84 31.18 22.68
C THR A 746 -16.57 30.97 21.85
N PHE A 747 -16.06 32.02 21.19
CA PHE A 747 -14.76 31.94 20.51
C PHE A 747 -13.60 31.70 21.47
N GLY A 748 -13.66 32.25 22.69
CA GLY A 748 -12.66 32.04 23.73
C GLY A 748 -12.48 30.56 24.03
N ILE A 749 -13.60 29.84 24.19
CA ILE A 749 -13.60 28.40 24.42
C ILE A 749 -12.94 27.64 23.26
N LEU A 750 -13.21 28.02 22.00
CA LEU A 750 -12.56 27.39 20.84
C LEU A 750 -11.05 27.68 20.81
N GLY A 751 -10.64 28.94 21.00
CA GLY A 751 -9.22 29.34 20.96
C GLY A 751 -8.37 28.71 22.06
N GLU A 752 -8.96 28.51 23.24
CA GLU A 752 -8.29 27.91 24.40
C GLU A 752 -8.17 26.38 24.32
N ASN A 753 -8.92 25.72 23.44
CA ASN A 753 -9.01 24.26 23.38
C ASN A 753 -8.71 23.65 22.01
N LEU A 754 -8.67 24.44 20.94
CA LEU A 754 -8.31 24.01 19.60
C LEU A 754 -7.10 24.78 19.11
N ASP A 755 -6.16 24.05 18.53
CA ASP A 755 -4.94 24.60 17.96
C ASP A 755 -5.15 25.12 16.52
N GLU A 756 -6.18 25.94 16.35
CA GLU A 756 -6.60 26.51 15.07
C GLU A 756 -6.98 27.98 15.28
N ASP A 757 -6.49 28.85 14.42
CA ASP A 757 -6.96 30.23 14.32
C ASP A 757 -8.16 30.28 13.38
N ILE A 758 -9.22 30.97 13.77
CA ILE A 758 -10.54 30.93 13.11
C ILE A 758 -10.99 32.36 12.83
N LEU A 759 -11.33 32.67 11.58
CA LEU A 759 -11.88 33.94 11.13
C LEU A 759 -13.23 33.68 10.43
N ILE A 760 -14.25 34.46 10.78
CA ILE A 760 -15.58 34.36 10.16
C ILE A 760 -15.86 35.63 9.35
N LEU A 761 -16.16 35.42 8.07
CA LEU A 761 -16.58 36.46 7.14
C LEU A 761 -18.05 36.35 6.78
N LEU A 762 -18.73 37.49 6.79
CA LEU A 762 -20.13 37.62 6.34
C LEU A 762 -20.19 38.44 5.04
N PRO A 763 -21.23 38.28 4.22
CA PRO A 763 -21.48 39.17 3.10
C PRO A 763 -21.44 40.64 3.53
N SER A 764 -20.84 41.48 2.72
CA SER A 764 -20.77 42.92 2.98
C SER A 764 -22.14 43.57 2.86
N ASP A 765 -22.39 44.63 3.62
CA ASP A 765 -23.71 45.28 3.71
C ASP A 765 -24.15 45.91 2.36
N ASP A 766 -23.20 46.23 1.48
CA ASP A 766 -23.43 46.74 0.13
C ASP A 766 -23.57 45.64 -0.94
N GLY A 767 -23.55 44.37 -0.54
CA GLY A 767 -23.68 43.21 -1.43
C GLY A 767 -22.43 42.90 -2.26
N ASP A 768 -21.33 43.61 -2.02
CA ASP A 768 -20.09 43.48 -2.80
C ASP A 768 -18.96 42.87 -1.94
N GLY A 769 -18.81 41.56 -2.04
CA GLY A 769 -17.76 40.77 -1.38
C GLY A 769 -18.05 40.46 0.10
N TYR A 770 -17.01 40.11 0.85
CA TYR A 770 -17.10 39.62 2.23
C TYR A 770 -16.31 40.51 3.20
N THR A 771 -16.81 40.63 4.43
CA THR A 771 -16.22 41.44 5.51
C THR A 771 -15.88 40.55 6.70
N LEU A 772 -14.72 40.74 7.33
CA LEU A 772 -14.34 40.06 8.56
C LEU A 772 -15.19 40.57 9.74
N LYS A 773 -16.00 39.70 10.37
CA LYS A 773 -16.94 40.11 11.44
C LYS A 773 -16.65 39.49 12.80
N GLY A 774 -15.81 38.45 12.86
CA GLY A 774 -15.30 37.93 14.12
C GLY A 774 -14.14 36.97 13.91
N TYR A 775 -13.30 36.81 14.93
CA TYR A 775 -12.13 35.96 14.88
C TYR A 775 -11.64 35.52 16.26
N VAL A 776 -10.89 34.42 16.27
CA VAL A 776 -9.89 34.07 17.28
C VAL A 776 -8.57 33.77 16.57
N THR A 777 -7.53 34.55 16.84
CA THR A 777 -6.24 34.51 16.13
C THR A 777 -5.10 34.67 17.12
N CYS A 778 -4.56 33.55 17.59
CA CYS A 778 -3.46 33.51 18.55
C CYS A 778 -2.09 33.46 17.88
N PHE A 779 -1.97 33.09 16.60
CA PHE A 779 -0.68 33.05 15.90
C PHE A 779 -0.67 33.91 14.62
N PRO A 780 -0.94 35.24 14.71
CA PRO A 780 -0.84 36.13 13.56
C PRO A 780 0.59 36.21 13.04
N ALA A 781 0.74 36.52 11.74
CA ALA A 781 2.02 36.61 11.06
C ALA A 781 2.23 38.01 10.45
N GLY A 782 2.80 38.93 11.22
CA GLY A 782 3.16 40.27 10.75
C GLY A 782 1.99 41.24 10.60
N PHE A 783 0.81 40.94 11.17
CA PHE A 783 -0.36 41.81 11.14
C PHE A 783 -1.15 41.80 12.45
N ASN A 784 -1.85 42.89 12.73
CA ASN A 784 -2.76 43.03 13.87
C ASN A 784 -4.21 42.77 13.43
N THR A 785 -4.80 41.64 13.86
CA THR A 785 -6.16 41.24 13.44
C THR A 785 -7.25 42.22 13.90
N LYS A 786 -7.03 42.93 15.02
CA LYS A 786 -7.95 43.96 15.53
C LYS A 786 -8.20 45.06 14.51
N GLU A 787 -7.15 45.48 13.81
CA GLU A 787 -7.23 46.54 12.80
C GLU A 787 -7.93 46.07 11.52
N LYS A 788 -8.10 44.75 11.34
CA LYS A 788 -8.75 44.15 10.17
C LYS A 788 -10.24 43.90 10.38
N LEU A 789 -10.74 43.99 11.62
CA LEU A 789 -12.14 43.75 11.92
C LEU A 789 -13.05 44.77 11.23
N GLY A 790 -14.03 44.28 10.47
CA GLY A 790 -14.96 45.12 9.72
C GLY A 790 -14.45 45.62 8.37
N MET A 791 -13.21 45.29 7.98
CA MET A 791 -12.70 45.54 6.63
C MET A 791 -13.19 44.47 5.66
N LYS A 792 -13.34 44.84 4.37
CA LYS A 792 -13.59 43.87 3.32
C LYS A 792 -12.34 43.05 3.05
N LEU A 793 -12.54 41.84 2.54
CA LEU A 793 -11.48 40.89 2.23
C LEU A 793 -10.40 41.50 1.32
N ARG A 794 -10.79 42.26 0.28
CA ARG A 794 -9.86 42.99 -0.60
C ARG A 794 -9.05 44.07 0.12
N ASP A 795 -9.64 44.75 1.10
CA ASP A 795 -9.00 45.84 1.82
C ASP A 795 -7.97 45.28 2.82
N ILE A 796 -8.26 44.12 3.42
CA ILE A 796 -7.33 43.39 4.29
C ILE A 796 -6.04 43.04 3.54
N HIS A 797 -6.17 42.65 2.27
CA HIS A 797 -5.05 42.20 1.42
C HIS A 797 -4.39 43.32 0.61
N SER A 798 -4.83 44.58 0.75
CA SER A 798 -4.23 45.72 0.03
C SER A 798 -2.70 45.84 0.16
N PRO A 799 -2.08 45.50 1.31
CA PRO A 799 -0.61 45.53 1.44
C PRO A 799 0.14 44.40 0.70
N VAL A 800 -0.56 43.38 0.18
CA VAL A 800 0.07 42.20 -0.43
C VAL A 800 0.42 42.47 -1.90
N PRO A 801 1.70 42.38 -2.32
CA PRO A 801 2.10 42.68 -3.69
C PRO A 801 1.39 41.82 -4.74
N GLY A 802 0.79 42.47 -5.75
CA GLY A 802 0.14 41.79 -6.88
C GLY A 802 -1.24 41.20 -6.58
N TYR A 803 -1.79 41.37 -5.37
CA TYR A 803 -3.10 40.83 -4.99
C TYR A 803 -4.24 41.36 -5.87
N LYS A 804 -4.38 42.69 -5.99
CA LYS A 804 -5.44 43.34 -6.77
C LYS A 804 -5.46 42.90 -8.24
N GLN A 805 -4.27 42.81 -8.84
CA GLN A 805 -4.15 42.54 -10.27
C GLN A 805 -4.30 41.06 -10.62
N LYS A 806 -3.98 40.16 -9.68
CA LYS A 806 -3.86 38.72 -9.98
C LYS A 806 -4.81 37.81 -9.22
N LEU A 807 -5.26 38.22 -8.03
CA LEU A 807 -6.02 37.36 -7.13
C LEU A 807 -7.42 37.88 -6.82
N GLU A 808 -7.65 39.19 -6.70
CA GLU A 808 -8.94 39.77 -6.24
C GLU A 808 -10.16 39.18 -6.97
N LEU A 809 -10.25 39.34 -8.30
CA LEU A 809 -11.38 38.82 -9.08
C LEU A 809 -11.52 37.29 -9.05
N SER A 810 -10.40 36.57 -8.94
CA SER A 810 -10.42 35.11 -8.84
C SER A 810 -10.90 34.67 -7.47
N MET A 811 -10.52 35.40 -6.42
CA MET A 811 -10.85 35.15 -5.04
C MET A 811 -12.33 35.43 -4.77
N ASP A 812 -12.87 36.55 -5.25
CA ASP A 812 -14.30 36.87 -5.14
C ASP A 812 -15.16 35.78 -5.82
N ARG A 813 -14.80 35.42 -7.06
CA ARG A 813 -15.45 34.33 -7.82
C ARG A 813 -15.29 32.95 -7.22
N PHE A 814 -14.25 32.75 -6.42
CA PHE A 814 -13.94 31.52 -5.72
C PHE A 814 -14.74 31.42 -4.42
N PHE A 815 -14.85 32.49 -3.63
CA PHE A 815 -15.75 32.54 -2.47
C PHE A 815 -17.19 32.26 -2.86
N ASP A 816 -17.62 32.69 -4.04
CA ASP A 816 -18.92 32.35 -4.61
C ASP A 816 -19.10 30.84 -4.94
N ARG A 817 -18.01 30.05 -5.03
CA ARG A 817 -17.98 28.68 -5.62
C ARG A 817 -17.09 27.65 -4.87
N LEU A 818 -16.83 27.85 -3.58
CA LEU A 818 -15.59 27.44 -2.90
C LEU A 818 -15.40 25.96 -2.40
N GLU A 819 -14.18 25.39 -2.56
CA GLU A 819 -13.44 24.27 -1.86
C GLU A 819 -11.85 24.48 -2.02
N VAL A 820 -10.89 24.14 -1.09
CA VAL A 820 -9.65 24.98 -0.64
C VAL A 820 -8.14 24.45 -0.49
N GLY A 821 -7.06 25.31 -0.51
CA GLY A 821 -5.56 25.05 -0.28
C GLY A 821 -4.62 26.09 0.51
N LYS A 822 -3.23 26.03 0.44
CA LYS A 822 -2.13 26.36 1.47
C LYS A 822 -1.06 27.51 1.20
N VAL A 823 -0.28 28.01 2.23
CA VAL A 823 0.79 29.10 2.19
C VAL A 823 2.07 28.89 3.09
N TRP A 824 3.22 29.62 2.87
CA TRP A 824 4.50 29.57 3.67
C TRP A 824 5.34 30.88 3.78
N SER A 825 6.27 31.01 4.75
CA SER A 825 7.29 32.08 4.97
C SER A 825 8.51 31.61 5.81
N ILE A 826 9.61 32.38 5.93
CA ILE A 826 10.74 32.13 6.87
C ILE A 826 10.60 33.05 8.09
N ASN A 827 10.91 32.53 9.28
CA ASN A 827 10.89 33.24 10.55
C ASN A 827 12.25 33.10 11.24
N THR A 828 12.90 34.20 11.61
CA THR A 828 14.24 34.20 12.24
C THR A 828 14.18 34.16 13.77
N GLU A 829 12.99 33.92 14.32
CA GLU A 829 12.75 33.73 15.75
C GLU A 829 11.82 32.54 15.96
N GLU A 830 11.86 31.92 17.15
CA GLU A 830 10.99 30.80 17.53
C GLU A 830 9.55 31.19 17.91
N LYS A 831 9.15 32.45 17.69
CA LYS A 831 7.85 32.97 18.16
C LYS A 831 6.71 32.67 17.19
N LEU A 832 5.62 32.10 17.73
CA LEU A 832 4.38 31.85 16.99
C LEU A 832 3.48 33.09 16.87
N PHE A 833 3.42 33.95 17.90
CA PHE A 833 2.67 35.21 17.90
C PHE A 833 3.54 36.36 17.40
N ALA A 834 3.15 36.97 16.27
CA ALA A 834 3.83 38.14 15.72
C ALA A 834 2.81 39.11 15.12
N ALA A 835 2.34 40.09 15.89
CA ALA A 835 1.38 41.10 15.41
C ALA A 835 2.00 42.16 14.47
N SER A 836 3.33 42.17 14.31
CA SER A 836 4.08 43.03 13.38
C SER A 836 5.47 42.42 13.08
N GLY A 837 6.22 42.99 12.13
CA GLY A 837 7.66 42.69 11.96
C GLY A 837 8.05 41.50 11.07
N LEU A 838 7.09 40.69 10.58
CA LEU A 838 7.37 39.57 9.66
C LEU A 838 7.29 39.93 8.17
N HIS A 839 6.81 41.13 7.85
CA HIS A 839 6.67 41.60 6.48
C HIS A 839 7.25 43.00 6.31
N PHE A 840 7.83 43.26 5.13
CA PHE A 840 8.18 44.62 4.73
C PHE A 840 7.11 45.24 3.84
N TYR A 841 6.93 46.55 4.05
CA TYR A 841 6.07 47.39 3.25
C TYR A 841 6.91 48.42 2.47
N GLU A 842 6.36 48.89 1.36
CA GLU A 842 7.04 49.83 0.47
C GLU A 842 7.47 51.10 1.23
N GLY A 843 8.76 51.45 1.16
CA GLY A 843 9.35 52.61 1.84
C GLY A 843 10.05 52.34 3.19
N GLN A 844 10.09 51.10 3.68
CA GLN A 844 10.86 50.75 4.89
C GLN A 844 12.36 50.55 4.59
N GLU A 845 13.23 51.11 5.43
CA GLU A 845 14.69 50.93 5.35
C GLU A 845 15.09 49.52 5.83
N THR A 846 16.04 48.89 5.12
CA THR A 846 16.60 47.60 5.49
C THR A 846 17.75 47.79 6.46
N VAL A 847 17.69 47.14 7.62
CA VAL A 847 18.82 47.03 8.56
C VAL A 847 19.50 45.69 8.31
N ASP A 848 20.83 45.68 8.23
CA ASP A 848 21.60 44.42 8.20
C ASP A 848 21.48 43.75 9.57
N GLU A 849 20.72 42.66 9.63
CA GLU A 849 20.53 41.83 10.82
C GLU A 849 21.38 40.56 10.67
N GLU A 850 22.12 40.19 11.73
CA GLU A 850 22.85 38.92 11.77
C GLU A 850 21.86 37.76 11.99
N VAL A 851 21.80 36.80 11.07
CA VAL A 851 20.87 35.68 11.13
C VAL A 851 21.52 34.49 11.82
N ASP A 852 21.05 34.16 13.03
CA ASP A 852 21.39 32.91 13.71
C ASP A 852 20.53 31.76 13.18
N ILE A 853 21.19 30.81 12.53
CA ILE A 853 20.53 29.65 11.93
C ILE A 853 19.89 28.76 12.99
N ASN A 854 20.45 28.68 14.20
CA ASN A 854 19.93 27.81 15.26
C ASN A 854 18.56 28.27 15.77
N THR A 855 18.21 29.53 15.54
CA THR A 855 16.94 30.15 15.94
C THR A 855 16.05 30.51 14.73
N THR A 856 16.41 30.02 13.52
CA THR A 856 15.66 30.28 12.28
C THR A 856 14.80 29.07 11.87
N PHE A 857 13.55 29.35 11.49
CA PHE A 857 12.51 28.37 11.19
C PHE A 857 11.82 28.65 9.85
N LEU A 858 11.44 27.59 9.14
CA LEU A 858 10.43 27.65 8.09
C LEU A 858 9.04 27.72 8.74
N ARG A 859 8.32 28.82 8.53
CA ARG A 859 6.93 29.01 8.99
C ARG A 859 5.96 28.61 7.87
N CYS A 860 5.07 27.67 8.13
CA CYS A 860 4.04 27.27 7.16
C CYS A 860 2.65 27.35 7.77
N GLU A 861 1.66 27.69 6.96
CA GLU A 861 0.26 27.73 7.37
C GLU A 861 -0.56 26.73 6.56
N ARG A 862 -1.21 25.81 7.28
CA ARG A 862 -2.24 24.96 6.72
C ARG A 862 -3.55 25.73 6.76
N GLN A 863 -3.96 26.25 5.61
CA GLN A 863 -5.15 27.08 5.48
C GLN A 863 -6.30 26.26 4.92
N LEU A 864 -7.46 26.38 5.55
CA LEU A 864 -8.71 25.75 5.17
C LEU A 864 -9.81 26.80 5.21
N LEU A 865 -10.79 26.62 4.32
CA LEU A 865 -11.88 27.57 4.19
C LEU A 865 -13.12 26.81 3.74
N HIS A 866 -14.23 27.09 4.40
CA HIS A 866 -15.47 26.39 4.16
C HIS A 866 -16.66 27.30 4.44
N ARG A 867 -17.84 26.83 4.05
CA ARG A 867 -19.09 27.56 4.24
C ARG A 867 -19.99 26.81 5.20
N LEU A 868 -20.51 27.52 6.20
CA LEU A 868 -21.45 26.92 7.15
C LEU A 868 -22.80 26.60 6.47
N PRO A 869 -23.42 25.46 6.81
CA PRO A 869 -24.62 24.98 6.11
C PRO A 869 -25.85 25.85 6.35
N ASN A 870 -26.02 26.46 7.53
CA ASN A 870 -27.22 27.22 7.89
C ASN A 870 -27.01 28.72 7.67
N THR A 871 -26.02 29.32 8.33
CA THR A 871 -25.77 30.77 8.24
C THR A 871 -25.13 31.19 6.93
N LYS A 872 -24.58 30.24 6.16
CA LYS A 872 -23.82 30.48 4.91
C LYS A 872 -22.59 31.38 5.10
N ALA A 873 -22.16 31.61 6.34
CA ALA A 873 -20.95 32.34 6.66
C ALA A 873 -19.71 31.59 6.14
N LEU A 874 -18.68 32.35 5.75
CA LEU A 874 -17.39 31.78 5.37
C LEU A 874 -16.52 31.67 6.62
N VAL A 875 -15.96 30.49 6.84
CA VAL A 875 -15.04 30.20 7.94
C VAL A 875 -13.69 29.93 7.35
N PHE A 876 -12.72 30.80 7.65
CA PHE A 876 -11.31 30.63 7.32
C PHE A 876 -10.59 30.15 8.58
N ASN A 877 -10.00 28.95 8.53
CA ASN A 877 -9.19 28.44 9.61
C ASN A 877 -7.77 28.17 9.15
N PHE A 878 -6.81 28.37 10.05
CA PHE A 878 -5.44 27.98 9.78
C PHE A 878 -4.69 27.53 11.02
N LYS A 879 -3.80 26.56 10.79
CA LYS A 879 -2.81 26.10 11.76
C LYS A 879 -1.40 26.43 11.27
N THR A 880 -0.66 27.14 12.12
CA THR A 880 0.73 27.53 11.88
C THR A 880 1.69 26.44 12.32
N TYR A 881 2.72 26.14 11.55
CA TYR A 881 3.84 25.26 11.91
C TYR A 881 5.17 26.02 11.79
N LEU A 882 6.11 25.73 12.69
CA LEU A 882 7.51 26.18 12.62
C LEU A 882 8.40 24.94 12.52
N TYR A 883 9.25 24.88 11.49
CA TYR A 883 10.23 23.80 11.31
C TYR A 883 11.64 24.36 11.40
N PRO A 884 12.52 23.85 12.28
CA PRO A 884 13.92 24.27 12.32
C PRO A 884 14.58 24.11 10.95
N LEU A 885 15.41 25.07 10.52
CA LEU A 885 16.12 24.93 9.24
C LEU A 885 17.07 23.73 9.21
N GLY A 886 17.63 23.35 10.37
CA GLY A 886 18.43 22.13 10.49
C GLY A 886 17.66 20.87 10.11
N GLU A 887 16.39 20.77 10.51
CA GLU A 887 15.52 19.65 10.14
C GLU A 887 15.31 19.60 8.62
N ILE A 888 15.08 20.75 7.97
CA ILE A 888 14.92 20.82 6.51
C ILE A 888 16.19 20.36 5.78
N LYS A 889 17.36 20.69 6.32
CA LYS A 889 18.65 20.31 5.76
C LYS A 889 18.94 18.82 5.96
N GLU A 890 18.69 18.29 7.15
CA GLU A 890 18.82 16.85 7.48
C GLU A 890 17.88 15.99 6.64
N GLU A 891 16.70 16.50 6.28
CA GLU A 891 15.76 15.88 5.34
C GLU A 891 16.27 15.83 3.89
N GLY A 892 17.42 16.44 3.57
CA GLY A 892 17.96 16.52 2.21
C GLY A 892 17.27 17.57 1.32
N LEU A 893 16.35 18.37 1.87
CA LEU A 893 15.57 19.38 1.14
C LEU A 893 16.23 20.77 1.13
N GLY A 894 17.51 20.86 1.50
CA GLY A 894 18.25 22.11 1.58
C GLY A 894 18.30 22.86 0.24
N GLU A 895 18.63 22.15 -0.85
CA GLU A 895 18.71 22.76 -2.18
C GLU A 895 17.32 23.18 -2.69
N ASP A 896 16.27 22.38 -2.44
CA ASP A 896 14.91 22.70 -2.87
C ASP A 896 14.38 23.97 -2.21
N LEU A 897 14.61 24.14 -0.90
CA LEU A 897 14.27 25.38 -0.20
C LEU A 897 15.13 26.54 -0.70
N ALA A 898 16.43 26.33 -0.94
CA ALA A 898 17.31 27.36 -1.47
C ALA A 898 16.86 27.86 -2.86
N LEU A 899 16.50 26.94 -3.76
CA LEU A 899 15.92 27.25 -5.06
C LEU A 899 14.57 27.94 -4.95
N ALA A 900 13.74 27.58 -3.96
CA ALA A 900 12.47 28.26 -3.73
C ALA A 900 12.65 29.70 -3.23
N ILE A 901 13.70 29.96 -2.44
CA ILE A 901 14.10 31.30 -2.01
C ILE A 901 14.58 32.12 -3.21
N ASP A 902 15.44 31.56 -4.06
CA ASP A 902 15.89 32.19 -5.31
C ASP A 902 14.69 32.50 -6.23
N GLY A 903 13.76 31.55 -6.34
CA GLY A 903 12.52 31.64 -7.10
C GLY A 903 11.55 32.75 -6.67
N LEU A 904 11.70 33.35 -5.48
CA LEU A 904 10.92 34.52 -5.07
C LEU A 904 11.25 35.75 -5.93
N LYS A 905 12.50 35.89 -6.40
CA LYS A 905 12.96 37.00 -7.26
C LYS A 905 12.61 36.76 -8.73
N GLU A 906 12.61 35.51 -9.17
CA GLU A 906 12.40 35.12 -10.57
C GLU A 906 10.93 34.83 -10.93
N GLY A 907 10.07 34.82 -9.91
CA GLY A 907 8.68 34.47 -10.03
C GLY A 907 7.79 35.53 -10.70
N SER A 908 6.49 35.24 -10.77
CA SER A 908 5.51 36.16 -11.36
C SER A 908 5.36 37.48 -10.59
N THR A 909 5.73 37.52 -9.30
CA THR A 909 5.64 38.72 -8.44
C THR A 909 6.94 38.88 -7.64
N PRO A 910 8.02 39.42 -8.25
CA PRO A 910 9.34 39.55 -7.61
C PRO A 910 9.35 40.34 -6.30
N ALA A 911 8.43 41.30 -6.14
CA ALA A 911 8.26 42.08 -4.91
C ALA A 911 7.95 41.22 -3.67
N MET A 912 7.53 39.96 -3.84
CA MET A 912 7.33 39.02 -2.74
C MET A 912 8.62 38.67 -2.00
N HIS A 913 9.78 38.74 -2.66
CA HIS A 913 11.08 38.57 -2.00
C HIS A 913 11.30 39.64 -0.93
N PHE A 914 11.01 40.91 -1.25
CA PHE A 914 11.11 42.01 -0.29
C PHE A 914 10.03 41.91 0.80
N TYR A 915 8.77 41.70 0.39
CA TYR A 915 7.63 41.59 1.32
C TYR A 915 7.84 40.49 2.38
N LYS A 916 8.42 39.34 2.02
CA LYS A 916 8.75 38.26 2.97
C LYS A 916 10.09 38.44 3.69
N ARG A 917 10.68 39.64 3.65
CA ARG A 917 11.99 39.98 4.24
C ARG A 917 13.16 39.13 3.71
N GLY A 918 13.05 38.54 2.51
CA GLY A 918 14.11 37.71 1.92
C GLY A 918 15.44 38.45 1.70
N VAL A 919 15.41 39.78 1.63
CA VAL A 919 16.63 40.61 1.59
C VAL A 919 17.44 40.56 2.89
N VAL A 920 16.82 40.20 4.01
CA VAL A 920 17.47 40.12 5.32
C VAL A 920 18.06 38.72 5.53
N TRP A 921 17.25 37.67 5.37
CA TRP A 921 17.65 36.30 5.71
C TRP A 921 18.06 35.44 4.51
N GLY A 922 17.75 35.85 3.28
CA GLY A 922 17.81 34.99 2.10
C GLY A 922 19.20 34.41 1.81
N GLU A 923 20.25 35.24 1.84
CA GLU A 923 21.60 34.76 1.52
C GLU A 923 22.18 33.89 2.64
N ALA A 924 22.00 34.27 3.91
CA ALA A 924 22.46 33.50 5.06
C ALA A 924 21.79 32.12 5.13
N VAL A 925 20.47 32.07 4.96
CA VAL A 925 19.70 30.81 4.96
C VAL A 925 20.10 29.91 3.79
N LYS A 926 20.22 30.45 2.57
CA LYS A 926 20.68 29.65 1.42
C LYS A 926 22.09 29.12 1.61
N ALA A 927 23.01 29.93 2.15
CA ALA A 927 24.37 29.50 2.40
C ALA A 927 24.40 28.31 3.37
N TYR A 928 23.64 28.38 4.47
CA TYR A 928 23.50 27.26 5.40
C TYR A 928 22.89 26.01 4.77
N LEU A 929 21.77 26.17 4.03
CA LEU A 929 21.06 25.03 3.43
C LEU A 929 21.92 24.28 2.40
N ARG A 930 22.86 24.97 1.73
CA ARG A 930 23.78 24.44 0.72
C ARG A 930 25.14 23.97 1.27
N SER A 931 25.42 24.19 2.57
CA SER A 931 26.72 23.91 3.17
C SER A 931 26.91 22.47 3.65
#